data_AF-A0A942YK07-F1
#
_entry.id   AF-A0A942YK07-F1
#
_cell.length_a   1.000
_cell.length_b   1.000
_cell.length_c   1.000
_cell.angle_alpha   90.00
_cell.angle_beta   90.00
_cell.angle_gamma   90.00
#
_symmetry.space_group_name_H-M   'P 1'
#
loop_
_entity.id
_entity.type
_entity.pdbx_description
1 polymer ?
#
loop_
_entity_poly.entity_id
_entity_poly.type
_entity_poly.pdbx_seq_one_letter_code
_entity_poly.pdbx_strand_id
1 'polypeptide(L)'
;MIPAKIDSMSITTIKENGVESIVDWFDQHKQSFYILGWSYLRNQQQIEELFYRSIIKVQKELPRFNRETSFEMWVTSIFIHTCRELSDDRSLQVSEEGEPRQDLLKALDQLKEYEKKAVLLTYVIGISREEAAQLLQVSVEKMKDLLFSGIQSLRKEMGYGTSFDGCKEYHKNYIDYLERTLDRSKKIDFEKHIYHCQDCQEDLGNFQDVMLNLPERMEDFHVPSGFTENVKDRLAVKEKHEKQKTKKHKRMGYVFASIIALLIGIEVFTHSFTNLYYTWTEEDQQLQAFIQHGLGKRLNMEAESNGVKIKLKSVIADDVQTLVFYEIEDTVKENQYMIDNDEGVSIENEYEIMSHTTYPRYYPPDLKSDLNNIEKNVYQGKISLRPLLNDKDTIKLKITKLHKLIRDDSEQNNFINYENMEYETGKWNFEISVTKQPSIEYTLDEKTEIEGIPVRFDKLTIAPTTTILHCAFNYEMPEKRIQNLNFDNLKVDDKILKADLYGNSFITENGNWISFQTYFDPLFGEKPKEVNVQFESVDLIYEDKKFIELDAAQAYPQTFEYAGSTISIDKVEVGQPTTVVISNHEIKNRAYDRFEFHVVTENENEVNLVGMDSEGVLVDKNGIVYDMNKNPFVYEEIEQPRYFFTVQSMELENINTEEKVIPKRLEIYEYSTTKYLDDVVKTSLE
;
A
#
# COMPACT_ATOMS: atom_id res chain seq x y z
N MET A 1 -50.89 -29.17 58.17
CA MET A 1 -50.36 -27.86 57.72
C MET A 1 -49.46 -28.17 56.55
N ILE A 2 -49.76 -27.65 55.35
CA ILE A 2 -48.87 -27.81 54.19
C ILE A 2 -47.72 -26.82 54.42
N PRO A 3 -46.43 -27.21 54.30
CA PRO A 3 -45.34 -26.26 54.44
C PRO A 3 -45.56 -25.15 53.43
N ALA A 4 -45.44 -23.91 53.91
CA ALA A 4 -45.55 -22.73 53.07
C ALA A 4 -44.64 -22.89 51.84
N LYS A 5 -45.20 -22.63 50.66
CA LYS A 5 -44.42 -22.41 49.42
C LYS A 5 -43.25 -21.51 49.79
N ILE A 6 -42.03 -22.06 49.81
CA ILE A 6 -40.80 -21.29 50.01
C ILE A 6 -40.65 -20.46 48.75
N ASP A 7 -41.10 -19.21 48.85
CA ASP A 7 -41.18 -18.30 47.73
C ASP A 7 -39.77 -17.77 47.42
N SER A 8 -39.28 -18.22 46.27
CA SER A 8 -38.44 -17.51 45.30
C SER A 8 -37.30 -16.62 45.82
N MET A 9 -36.08 -17.17 45.82
CA MET A 9 -34.93 -16.35 45.38
C MET A 9 -35.28 -15.77 44.01
N SER A 10 -35.41 -14.44 43.95
CA SER A 10 -35.75 -13.76 42.70
C SER A 10 -34.66 -14.05 41.66
N ILE A 11 -35.04 -14.58 40.50
CA ILE A 11 -34.15 -14.85 39.34
C ILE A 11 -33.31 -13.60 38.98
N THR A 12 -33.82 -12.41 39.32
CA THR A 12 -33.14 -11.12 39.20
C THR A 12 -31.87 -11.04 40.04
N THR A 13 -31.88 -11.52 41.29
CA THR A 13 -30.73 -11.51 42.20
C THR A 13 -29.63 -12.46 41.75
N ILE A 14 -30.00 -13.59 41.13
CA ILE A 14 -29.07 -14.58 40.56
C ILE A 14 -28.34 -14.02 39.33
N LYS A 15 -28.99 -13.14 38.56
CA LYS A 15 -28.34 -12.45 37.41
C LYS A 15 -27.36 -11.36 37.83
N GLU A 16 -27.58 -10.68 38.96
CA GLU A 16 -26.75 -9.55 39.41
C GLU A 16 -25.48 -9.99 40.16
N ASN A 17 -25.54 -11.04 40.98
CA ASN A 17 -24.43 -11.50 41.82
C ASN A 17 -23.68 -12.75 41.26
N GLY A 18 -24.11 -13.27 40.10
CA GLY A 18 -23.36 -14.26 39.32
C GLY A 18 -23.11 -15.60 40.04
N VAL A 19 -21.85 -15.87 40.38
CA VAL A 19 -21.35 -17.18 40.86
C VAL A 19 -21.81 -17.49 42.28
N GLU A 20 -21.74 -16.52 43.19
CA GLU A 20 -22.08 -16.69 44.61
C GLU A 20 -23.55 -17.08 44.79
N SER A 21 -24.46 -16.45 44.04
CA SER A 21 -25.89 -16.74 44.13
C SER A 21 -26.30 -18.13 43.65
N ILE A 22 -25.53 -18.75 42.73
CA ILE A 22 -25.78 -20.14 42.31
C ILE A 22 -25.28 -21.11 43.39
N VAL A 23 -24.11 -20.82 43.96
CA VAL A 23 -23.55 -21.65 45.03
C VAL A 23 -24.45 -21.62 46.26
N ASP A 24 -24.94 -20.44 46.64
CA ASP A 24 -25.87 -20.27 47.77
C ASP A 24 -27.20 -21.01 47.53
N TRP A 25 -27.71 -21.00 46.29
CA TRP A 25 -28.91 -21.77 45.94
C TRP A 25 -28.69 -23.28 46.12
N PHE A 26 -27.56 -23.81 45.64
CA PHE A 26 -27.23 -25.23 45.83
C PHE A 26 -27.00 -25.58 47.31
N ASP A 27 -26.46 -24.66 48.11
CA ASP A 27 -26.29 -24.86 49.56
C ASP A 27 -27.62 -24.85 50.31
N GLN A 28 -28.59 -24.03 49.88
CA GLN A 28 -29.97 -24.03 50.41
C GLN A 28 -30.71 -25.33 50.08
N HIS A 29 -30.50 -25.90 48.88
CA HIS A 29 -31.17 -27.13 48.43
C HIS A 29 -30.29 -28.38 48.60
N LYS A 30 -29.20 -28.30 49.38
CA LYS A 30 -28.16 -29.34 49.42
C LYS A 30 -28.68 -30.69 49.87
N GLN A 31 -29.59 -30.74 50.83
CA GLN A 31 -30.13 -32.00 51.35
C GLN A 31 -30.91 -32.75 50.25
N SER A 32 -31.86 -32.08 49.60
CA SER A 32 -32.67 -32.65 48.52
C SER A 32 -31.82 -33.09 47.32
N PHE A 33 -30.87 -32.26 46.90
CA PHE A 33 -29.99 -32.59 45.78
C PHE A 33 -28.94 -33.65 46.12
N TYR A 34 -28.50 -33.74 47.38
CA TYR A 34 -27.63 -34.81 47.85
C TYR A 34 -28.35 -36.16 47.86
N ILE A 35 -29.59 -36.22 48.37
CA ILE A 35 -30.43 -37.42 48.33
C ILE A 35 -30.71 -37.84 46.88
N LEU A 36 -31.02 -36.87 46.01
CA LEU A 36 -31.20 -37.13 44.58
C LEU A 36 -29.90 -37.66 43.96
N GLY A 37 -28.76 -37.02 44.20
CA GLY A 37 -27.45 -37.47 43.71
C GLY A 37 -27.12 -38.89 44.16
N TRP A 38 -27.40 -39.21 45.44
CA TRP A 38 -27.20 -40.53 46.03
C TRP A 38 -28.06 -41.62 45.35
N SER A 39 -29.20 -41.24 44.77
CA SER A 39 -30.02 -42.19 44.02
C SER A 39 -29.39 -42.66 42.71
N TYR A 40 -28.43 -41.89 42.15
CA TYR A 40 -27.69 -42.20 40.93
C TYR A 40 -26.25 -42.63 41.21
N LEU A 41 -25.61 -42.09 42.25
CA LEU A 41 -24.20 -42.25 42.58
C LEU A 41 -24.06 -42.82 44.00
N ARG A 42 -23.14 -43.75 44.22
CA ARG A 42 -22.98 -44.46 45.51
C ARG A 42 -21.75 -44.03 46.31
N ASN A 43 -21.15 -42.89 45.94
CA ASN A 43 -19.90 -42.40 46.54
C ASN A 43 -19.97 -40.89 46.76
N GLN A 44 -19.59 -40.46 47.97
CA GLN A 44 -19.55 -39.05 48.35
C GLN A 44 -18.66 -38.19 47.43
N GLN A 45 -17.47 -38.66 47.04
CA GLN A 45 -16.58 -37.92 46.13
C GLN A 45 -17.21 -37.70 44.76
N GLN A 46 -17.98 -38.68 44.27
CA GLN A 46 -18.72 -38.55 43.01
C GLN A 46 -19.86 -37.53 43.13
N ILE A 47 -20.47 -37.42 44.31
CA ILE A 47 -21.52 -36.44 44.58
C ILE A 47 -20.91 -35.03 44.75
N GLU A 48 -19.72 -34.90 45.35
CA GLU A 48 -18.97 -33.63 45.36
C GLU A 48 -18.62 -33.19 43.93
N GLU A 49 -18.19 -34.12 43.08
CA GLU A 49 -17.93 -33.87 41.65
C GLU A 49 -19.20 -33.48 40.89
N LEU A 50 -20.33 -34.14 41.19
CA LEU A 50 -21.63 -33.83 40.63
C LEU A 50 -22.03 -32.39 40.95
N PHE A 51 -21.99 -31.98 42.23
CA PHE A 51 -22.30 -30.61 42.64
C PHE A 51 -21.37 -29.60 41.95
N TYR A 52 -20.05 -29.86 41.94
CA TYR A 52 -19.08 -28.99 41.27
C TYR A 52 -19.37 -28.80 39.77
N ARG A 53 -19.62 -29.90 39.04
CA ARG A 53 -19.93 -29.84 37.59
C ARG A 53 -21.28 -29.18 37.33
N SER A 54 -22.29 -29.49 38.12
CA SER A 54 -23.62 -28.91 37.97
C SER A 54 -23.60 -27.40 38.20
N ILE A 55 -22.91 -26.91 39.25
CA ILE A 55 -22.75 -25.47 39.50
C ILE A 55 -22.07 -24.77 38.30
N ILE A 56 -21.00 -25.35 37.75
CA ILE A 56 -20.30 -24.78 36.58
C ILE A 56 -21.19 -24.75 35.34
N LYS A 57 -21.96 -25.82 35.08
CA LYS A 57 -22.87 -25.88 33.92
C LYS A 57 -24.00 -24.87 34.06
N VAL A 58 -24.62 -24.79 35.23
CA VAL A 58 -25.64 -23.79 35.55
C VAL A 58 -25.08 -22.39 35.33
N GLN A 59 -23.87 -22.06 35.84
CA GLN A 59 -23.21 -20.77 35.60
C GLN A 59 -23.03 -20.44 34.12
N LYS A 60 -22.57 -21.42 33.33
CA LYS A 60 -22.31 -21.23 31.90
C LYS A 60 -23.61 -21.05 31.09
N GLU A 61 -24.67 -21.74 31.47
CA GLU A 61 -25.93 -21.77 30.74
C GLU A 61 -26.97 -20.76 31.26
N LEU A 62 -26.75 -20.17 32.44
CA LEU A 62 -27.62 -19.16 33.04
C LEU A 62 -28.00 -18.01 32.09
N PRO A 63 -27.08 -17.44 31.27
CA PRO A 63 -27.46 -16.38 30.33
C PRO A 63 -28.50 -16.80 29.29
N ARG A 64 -28.66 -18.10 29.04
CA ARG A 64 -29.58 -18.69 28.04
C ARG A 64 -30.87 -19.22 28.65
N PHE A 65 -31.04 -19.18 29.97
CA PHE A 65 -32.23 -19.68 30.65
C PHE A 65 -33.48 -18.83 30.30
N ASN A 66 -34.55 -19.50 29.85
CA ASN A 66 -35.85 -18.91 29.49
C ASN A 66 -36.89 -19.21 30.58
N ARG A 67 -37.83 -18.29 30.85
CA ARG A 67 -38.81 -18.39 31.97
C ARG A 67 -39.99 -19.35 31.71
N GLU A 68 -39.91 -20.20 30.71
CA GLU A 68 -40.97 -21.16 30.36
C GLU A 68 -41.04 -22.36 31.33
N THR A 69 -39.93 -22.70 31.98
CA THR A 69 -39.85 -23.73 33.03
C THR A 69 -39.44 -23.11 34.36
N SER A 70 -39.78 -23.78 35.48
CA SER A 70 -39.31 -23.34 36.80
C SER A 70 -37.78 -23.46 36.89
N PHE A 71 -37.15 -22.53 37.62
CA PHE A 71 -35.69 -22.55 37.80
C PHE A 71 -35.24 -23.85 38.46
N GLU A 72 -36.01 -24.33 39.44
CA GLU A 72 -35.78 -25.60 40.13
C GLU A 72 -35.82 -26.78 39.17
N MET A 73 -36.86 -26.91 38.32
CA MET A 73 -36.93 -27.94 37.29
C MET A 73 -35.73 -27.88 36.33
N TRP A 74 -35.34 -26.68 35.90
CA TRP A 74 -34.21 -26.51 34.99
C TRP A 74 -32.89 -26.93 35.64
N VAL A 75 -32.61 -26.53 36.87
CA VAL A 75 -31.42 -26.96 37.60
C VAL A 75 -31.44 -28.47 37.85
N THR A 76 -32.58 -29.04 38.25
CA THR A 76 -32.77 -30.49 38.40
C THR A 76 -32.51 -31.24 37.09
N SER A 77 -32.88 -30.67 35.94
CA SER A 77 -32.60 -31.27 34.62
C SER A 77 -31.09 -31.34 34.33
N ILE A 78 -30.35 -30.24 34.59
CA ILE A 78 -28.89 -30.19 34.43
C ILE A 78 -28.20 -31.13 35.41
N PHE A 79 -28.72 -31.21 36.64
CA PHE A 79 -28.21 -32.08 37.68
C PHE A 79 -28.36 -33.56 37.30
N ILE A 80 -29.55 -34.00 36.88
CA ILE A 80 -29.80 -35.39 36.43
C ILE A 80 -28.97 -35.73 35.19
N HIS A 81 -28.83 -34.80 34.24
CA HIS A 81 -27.96 -35.01 33.09
C HIS A 81 -26.50 -35.22 33.52
N THR A 82 -26.04 -34.44 34.49
CA THR A 82 -24.68 -34.56 35.05
C THR A 82 -24.52 -35.87 35.85
N CYS A 83 -25.56 -36.34 36.55
CA CYS A 83 -25.56 -37.67 37.17
C CYS A 83 -25.32 -38.77 36.13
N ARG A 84 -26.03 -38.72 34.99
CA ARG A 84 -25.90 -39.72 33.92
C ARG A 84 -24.51 -39.72 33.29
N GLU A 85 -23.94 -38.54 33.03
CA GLU A 85 -22.57 -38.42 32.55
C GLU A 85 -21.55 -39.04 33.52
N LEU A 86 -21.73 -38.81 34.83
CA LEU A 86 -20.83 -39.35 35.85
C LEU A 86 -21.02 -40.86 36.10
N SER A 87 -22.23 -41.40 35.91
CA SER A 87 -22.47 -42.83 36.02
C SER A 87 -21.86 -43.63 34.85
N ASP A 88 -21.74 -43.02 33.67
CA ASP A 88 -21.15 -43.64 32.48
C ASP A 88 -19.61 -43.57 32.45
N ASP A 89 -19.01 -42.70 33.27
CA ASP A 89 -17.56 -42.50 33.36
C ASP A 89 -16.89 -43.61 34.19
N ARG A 90 -16.34 -44.62 33.50
CA ARG A 90 -15.65 -45.78 34.10
C ARG A 90 -14.37 -45.43 34.89
N SER A 91 -13.88 -44.20 34.82
CA SER A 91 -12.60 -43.79 35.41
C SER A 91 -12.63 -43.54 36.93
N LEU A 92 -13.81 -43.54 37.56
CA LEU A 92 -14.02 -43.18 38.97
C LEU A 92 -14.60 -44.32 39.83
N GLN A 93 -14.46 -45.59 39.43
CA GLN A 93 -14.86 -46.72 40.28
C GLN A 93 -13.84 -46.92 41.42
N VAL A 94 -14.13 -46.31 42.57
CA VAL A 94 -13.42 -46.53 43.84
C VAL A 94 -14.34 -47.31 44.79
N SER A 95 -13.71 -48.20 45.57
CA SER A 95 -14.31 -49.15 46.52
C SER A 95 -15.29 -48.50 47.51
N GLU A 96 -16.36 -49.23 47.84
CA GLU A 96 -17.38 -48.85 48.82
C GLU A 96 -16.81 -48.80 50.24
N GLU A 97 -16.27 -47.66 50.67
CA GLU A 97 -16.16 -47.32 52.09
C GLU A 97 -17.04 -46.09 52.36
N GLY A 98 -18.26 -46.34 52.82
CA GLY A 98 -19.24 -45.30 53.15
C GLY A 98 -19.69 -45.43 54.59
N GLU A 99 -19.78 -44.28 55.26
CA GLU A 99 -20.38 -44.09 56.60
C GLU A 99 -21.73 -44.82 56.78
N PRO A 100 -22.15 -45.09 58.04
CA PRO A 100 -23.39 -45.81 58.32
C PRO A 100 -24.58 -45.20 57.57
N ARG A 101 -25.14 -46.00 56.66
CA ARG A 101 -26.28 -45.62 55.82
C ARG A 101 -27.44 -45.15 56.71
N GLN A 102 -27.89 -43.91 56.50
CA GLN A 102 -29.10 -43.39 57.13
C GLN A 102 -30.33 -44.17 56.65
N ASP A 103 -31.30 -44.39 57.53
CA ASP A 103 -32.42 -45.32 57.29
C ASP A 103 -33.34 -44.89 56.13
N LEU A 104 -33.42 -43.59 55.83
CA LEU A 104 -34.16 -43.05 54.68
C LEU A 104 -33.56 -43.50 53.34
N LEU A 105 -32.23 -43.45 53.19
CA LEU A 105 -31.56 -43.89 51.96
C LEU A 105 -31.69 -45.40 51.76
N LYS A 106 -31.64 -46.18 52.84
CA LYS A 106 -31.86 -47.64 52.77
C LYS A 106 -33.26 -47.98 52.25
N ALA A 107 -34.29 -47.29 52.75
CA ALA A 107 -35.67 -47.50 52.32
C ALA A 107 -35.87 -47.12 50.84
N LEU A 108 -35.27 -46.01 50.39
CA LEU A 108 -35.32 -45.57 49.00
C LEU A 108 -34.57 -46.52 48.04
N ASP A 109 -33.52 -47.20 48.49
CA ASP A 109 -32.76 -48.15 47.68
C ASP A 109 -33.54 -49.44 47.36
N GLN A 110 -34.59 -49.77 48.12
CA GLN A 110 -35.44 -50.94 47.86
C GLN A 110 -36.50 -50.70 46.78
N LEU A 111 -36.72 -49.44 46.38
CA LEU A 111 -37.70 -49.11 45.34
C LEU A 111 -37.13 -49.43 43.95
N LYS A 112 -38.02 -49.76 43.00
CA LYS A 112 -37.60 -49.86 41.59
C LYS A 112 -37.17 -48.49 41.09
N GLU A 113 -36.24 -48.48 40.15
CA GLU A 113 -35.56 -47.26 39.70
C GLU A 113 -36.50 -46.12 39.28
N TYR A 114 -37.55 -46.41 38.50
CA TYR A 114 -38.54 -45.41 38.08
C TYR A 114 -39.48 -44.99 39.21
N GLU A 115 -39.81 -45.89 40.14
CA GLU A 115 -40.63 -45.58 41.33
C GLU A 115 -39.84 -44.67 42.29
N LYS A 116 -38.57 -45.00 42.54
CA LYS A 116 -37.62 -44.21 43.33
C LYS A 116 -37.47 -42.80 42.76
N LYS A 117 -37.20 -42.67 41.45
CA LYS A 117 -37.05 -41.38 40.79
C LYS A 117 -38.33 -40.55 40.83
N ALA A 118 -39.49 -41.17 40.65
CA ALA A 118 -40.78 -40.48 40.72
C ALA A 118 -41.03 -39.88 42.12
N VAL A 119 -40.81 -40.69 43.17
CA VAL A 119 -40.95 -40.26 44.57
C VAL A 119 -39.96 -39.14 44.90
N LEU A 120 -38.70 -39.27 44.50
CA LEU A 120 -37.67 -38.26 44.76
C LEU A 120 -37.97 -36.93 44.07
N LEU A 121 -38.39 -36.94 42.80
CA LEU A 121 -38.69 -35.69 42.10
C LEU A 121 -39.87 -34.95 42.71
N THR A 122 -40.94 -35.66 43.08
CA THR A 122 -42.18 -35.03 43.56
C THR A 122 -42.13 -34.67 45.04
N TYR A 123 -41.58 -35.52 45.91
CA TYR A 123 -41.62 -35.32 47.36
C TYR A 123 -40.29 -34.91 47.98
N VAL A 124 -39.16 -35.14 47.30
CA VAL A 124 -37.82 -34.76 47.80
C VAL A 124 -37.33 -33.45 47.17
N ILE A 125 -37.41 -33.34 45.85
CA ILE A 125 -37.10 -32.10 45.13
C ILE A 125 -38.28 -31.13 45.19
N GLY A 126 -39.53 -31.62 45.15
CA GLY A 126 -40.71 -30.76 45.25
C GLY A 126 -41.19 -30.15 43.93
N ILE A 127 -40.74 -30.67 42.78
CA ILE A 127 -41.27 -30.26 41.47
C ILE A 127 -42.63 -30.89 41.20
N SER A 128 -43.44 -30.23 40.34
CA SER A 128 -44.79 -30.70 40.02
C SER A 128 -44.77 -32.06 39.31
N ARG A 129 -45.89 -32.79 39.35
CA ARG A 129 -46.00 -34.10 38.68
C ARG A 129 -45.83 -33.98 37.18
N GLU A 130 -46.31 -32.87 36.61
CA GLU A 130 -46.19 -32.53 35.20
C GLU A 130 -44.72 -32.34 34.81
N GLU A 131 -43.97 -31.57 35.61
CA GLU A 131 -42.52 -31.36 35.41
C GLU A 131 -41.73 -32.65 35.62
N ALA A 132 -42.06 -33.43 36.65
CA ALA A 132 -41.41 -34.71 36.93
C ALA A 132 -41.69 -35.74 35.83
N ALA A 133 -42.91 -35.80 35.31
CA ALA A 133 -43.28 -36.66 34.19
C ALA A 133 -42.50 -36.29 32.92
N GLN A 134 -42.32 -34.98 32.66
CA GLN A 134 -41.49 -34.50 31.56
C GLN A 134 -40.01 -34.90 31.72
N LEU A 135 -39.43 -34.77 32.92
CA LEU A 135 -38.04 -35.17 33.19
C LEU A 135 -37.81 -36.68 33.05
N LEU A 136 -38.79 -37.49 33.45
CA LEU A 136 -38.75 -38.96 33.34
C LEU A 136 -39.22 -39.49 31.98
N GLN A 137 -39.72 -38.62 31.09
CA GLN A 137 -40.27 -38.96 29.78
C GLN A 137 -41.41 -40.00 29.87
N VAL A 138 -42.32 -39.82 30.83
CA VAL A 138 -43.51 -40.66 31.02
C VAL A 138 -44.80 -39.81 30.95
N SER A 139 -45.95 -40.43 30.74
CA SER A 139 -47.23 -39.69 30.84
C SER A 139 -47.55 -39.32 32.29
N VAL A 140 -48.38 -38.29 32.50
CA VAL A 140 -48.82 -37.89 33.84
C VAL A 140 -49.58 -39.03 34.54
N GLU A 141 -50.36 -39.82 33.81
CA GLU A 141 -51.01 -41.02 34.34
C GLU A 141 -49.98 -42.06 34.79
N LYS A 142 -48.93 -42.30 33.98
CA LYS A 142 -47.87 -43.24 34.34
C LYS A 142 -47.07 -42.75 35.55
N MET A 143 -46.88 -41.44 35.67
CA MET A 143 -46.27 -40.81 36.84
C MET A 143 -47.09 -41.08 38.11
N LYS A 144 -48.42 -41.00 38.05
CA LYS A 144 -49.31 -41.34 39.17
C LYS A 144 -49.18 -42.82 39.57
N ASP A 145 -49.12 -43.73 38.60
CA ASP A 145 -48.92 -45.16 38.87
C ASP A 145 -47.58 -45.42 39.57
N LEU A 146 -46.50 -44.74 39.13
CA LEU A 146 -45.16 -44.85 39.72
C LEU A 146 -45.12 -44.28 41.14
N LEU A 147 -45.76 -43.13 41.39
CA LEU A 147 -45.87 -42.54 42.72
C LEU A 147 -46.66 -43.46 43.66
N PHE A 148 -47.80 -43.98 43.21
CA PHE A 148 -48.61 -44.91 43.99
C PHE A 148 -47.81 -46.17 44.39
N SER A 149 -47.16 -46.80 43.41
CA SER A 149 -46.34 -48.01 43.63
C SER A 149 -45.13 -47.72 44.52
N GLY A 150 -44.50 -46.55 44.37
CA GLY A 150 -43.36 -46.11 45.16
C GLY A 150 -43.72 -45.88 46.63
N ILE A 151 -44.81 -45.15 46.91
CA ILE A 151 -45.32 -44.93 48.27
C ILE A 151 -45.74 -46.25 48.90
N GLN A 152 -46.42 -47.14 48.15
CA GLN A 152 -46.80 -48.46 48.65
C GLN A 152 -45.57 -49.33 49.00
N SER A 153 -44.48 -49.20 48.24
CA SER A 153 -43.23 -49.91 48.51
C SER A 153 -42.51 -49.32 49.74
N LEU A 154 -42.46 -47.98 49.86
CA LEU A 154 -41.91 -47.30 51.04
C LEU A 154 -42.68 -47.65 52.31
N ARG A 155 -44.01 -47.78 52.24
CA ARG A 155 -44.85 -48.20 53.37
C ARG A 155 -44.35 -49.50 54.02
N LYS A 156 -44.00 -50.50 53.19
CA LYS A 156 -43.52 -51.81 53.64
C LYS A 156 -42.19 -51.69 54.39
N GLU A 157 -41.27 -50.87 53.87
CA GLU A 157 -39.94 -50.69 54.45
C GLU A 157 -39.94 -49.78 55.68
N MET A 158 -40.87 -48.82 55.76
CA MET A 158 -40.97 -47.86 56.87
C MET A 158 -41.68 -48.42 58.12
N GLY A 159 -42.11 -49.70 58.09
CA GLY A 159 -42.69 -50.38 59.25
C GLY A 159 -44.19 -50.11 59.48
N TYR A 160 -44.88 -49.47 58.53
CA TYR A 160 -46.34 -49.30 58.55
C TYR A 160 -47.00 -50.60 58.11
N GLY A 161 -47.28 -51.49 59.07
CA GLY A 161 -47.64 -52.90 58.90
C GLY A 161 -48.76 -53.25 57.90
N THR A 162 -48.69 -54.50 57.43
CA THR A 162 -49.32 -55.10 56.24
C THR A 162 -50.66 -55.80 56.50
N SER A 163 -51.71 -55.10 56.93
CA SER A 163 -53.02 -55.77 57.19
C SER A 163 -54.21 -55.25 56.41
N PHE A 164 -54.08 -54.14 55.68
CA PHE A 164 -55.17 -53.56 54.90
C PHE A 164 -54.70 -53.26 53.48
N ASP A 165 -55.24 -54.00 52.51
CA ASP A 165 -55.16 -53.71 51.09
C ASP A 165 -56.50 -53.11 50.68
N GLY A 166 -56.52 -51.83 50.32
CA GLY A 166 -57.73 -51.17 49.86
C GLY A 166 -58.33 -51.81 48.61
N CYS A 167 -59.56 -51.41 48.29
CA CYS A 167 -60.21 -51.79 47.05
C CYS A 167 -59.46 -51.21 45.84
N LYS A 168 -58.89 -52.10 45.01
CA LYS A 168 -58.06 -51.76 43.84
C LYS A 168 -58.70 -50.72 42.89
N GLU A 169 -60.02 -50.70 42.78
CA GLU A 169 -60.74 -49.76 41.92
C GLU A 169 -60.59 -48.29 42.34
N TYR A 170 -60.29 -48.05 43.63
CA TYR A 170 -60.14 -46.72 44.22
C TYR A 170 -58.69 -46.27 44.41
N HIS A 171 -57.69 -47.15 44.24
CA HIS A 171 -56.26 -46.79 44.37
C HIS A 171 -55.86 -45.60 43.49
N LYS A 172 -56.38 -45.54 42.26
CA LYS A 172 -56.17 -44.44 41.31
C LYS A 172 -56.67 -43.07 41.82
N ASN A 173 -57.55 -43.05 42.82
CA ASN A 173 -58.09 -41.83 43.39
C ASN A 173 -57.26 -41.32 44.58
N TYR A 174 -56.34 -42.10 45.15
CA TYR A 174 -55.67 -41.77 46.42
C TYR A 174 -54.87 -40.48 46.33
N ILE A 175 -53.98 -40.38 45.34
CA ILE A 175 -53.11 -39.20 45.15
C ILE A 175 -53.97 -37.96 44.86
N ASP A 176 -54.89 -38.05 43.89
CA ASP A 176 -55.73 -36.90 43.51
C ASP A 176 -56.68 -36.47 44.64
N TYR A 177 -57.08 -37.40 45.51
CA TYR A 177 -57.89 -37.09 46.69
C TYR A 177 -57.08 -36.32 47.74
N LEU A 178 -55.88 -36.80 48.08
CA LEU A 178 -55.00 -36.18 49.08
C LEU A 178 -54.49 -34.82 48.63
N GLU A 179 -54.22 -34.65 47.33
CA GLU A 179 -53.82 -33.38 46.72
C GLU A 179 -54.99 -32.44 46.42
N ARG A 180 -56.24 -32.88 46.66
CA ARG A 180 -57.48 -32.11 46.41
C ARG A 180 -57.72 -31.76 44.94
N THR A 181 -57.21 -32.58 44.01
CA THR A 181 -57.38 -32.44 42.56
C THR A 181 -58.41 -33.40 41.96
N LEU A 182 -59.00 -34.29 42.78
CA LEU A 182 -60.01 -35.25 42.34
C LEU A 182 -61.31 -34.55 41.92
N ASP A 183 -61.84 -34.93 40.75
CA ASP A 183 -63.12 -34.42 40.23
C ASP A 183 -64.25 -34.57 41.26
N ARG A 184 -65.14 -33.58 41.32
CA ARG A 184 -66.21 -33.51 42.34
C ARG A 184 -67.10 -34.74 42.36
N SER A 185 -67.43 -35.31 41.20
CA SER A 185 -68.28 -36.51 41.10
C SER A 185 -67.56 -37.72 41.68
N LYS A 186 -66.31 -37.95 41.25
CA LYS A 186 -65.46 -39.05 41.74
C LYS A 186 -65.12 -38.92 43.22
N LYS A 187 -64.95 -37.69 43.71
CA LYS A 187 -64.69 -37.40 45.12
C LYS A 187 -65.86 -37.82 46.00
N ILE A 188 -67.08 -37.45 45.65
CA ILE A 188 -68.29 -37.84 46.41
C ILE A 188 -68.44 -39.37 46.43
N ASP A 189 -68.21 -40.02 45.30
CA ASP A 189 -68.26 -41.49 45.19
C ASP A 189 -67.20 -42.17 46.08
N PHE A 190 -65.96 -41.68 46.03
CA PHE A 190 -64.86 -42.21 46.85
C PHE A 190 -65.07 -41.96 48.35
N GLU A 191 -65.56 -40.79 48.76
CA GLU A 191 -65.86 -40.47 50.17
C GLU A 191 -66.99 -41.35 50.72
N LYS A 192 -68.03 -41.64 49.92
CA LYS A 192 -69.06 -42.61 50.28
C LYS A 192 -68.47 -44.00 50.51
N HIS A 193 -67.52 -44.41 49.68
CA HIS A 193 -66.85 -45.71 49.81
C HIS A 193 -65.96 -45.77 51.06
N ILE A 194 -65.09 -44.77 51.28
CA ILE A 194 -64.22 -44.69 52.47
C ILE A 194 -65.04 -44.76 53.76
N TYR A 195 -66.20 -44.09 53.82
CA TYR A 195 -67.07 -44.12 55.00
C TYR A 195 -67.58 -45.52 55.36
N HIS A 196 -67.71 -46.42 54.37
CA HIS A 196 -68.25 -47.77 54.56
C HIS A 196 -67.21 -48.90 54.44
N CYS A 197 -65.96 -48.59 54.07
CA CYS A 197 -64.90 -49.57 53.85
C CYS A 197 -63.70 -49.26 54.74
N GLN A 198 -63.59 -49.99 55.86
CA GLN A 198 -62.49 -49.84 56.82
C GLN A 198 -61.12 -50.10 56.18
N ASP A 199 -61.02 -51.08 55.28
CA ASP A 199 -59.77 -51.38 54.58
C ASP A 199 -59.28 -50.20 53.74
N CYS A 200 -60.16 -49.53 52.98
CA CYS A 200 -59.81 -48.33 52.23
C CYS A 200 -59.53 -47.12 53.11
N GLN A 201 -60.18 -47.00 54.26
CA GLN A 201 -59.94 -45.91 55.20
C GLN A 201 -58.54 -46.02 55.82
N GLU A 202 -58.17 -47.22 56.30
CA GLU A 202 -56.86 -47.50 56.87
C GLU A 202 -55.75 -47.47 55.81
N ASP A 203 -56.01 -48.00 54.60
CA ASP A 203 -55.04 -47.97 53.50
C ASP A 203 -54.73 -46.55 53.04
N LEU A 204 -55.77 -45.71 52.86
CA LEU A 204 -55.60 -44.30 52.52
C LEU A 204 -54.89 -43.50 53.63
N GLY A 205 -55.20 -43.78 54.90
CA GLY A 205 -54.53 -43.15 56.05
C GLY A 205 -53.04 -43.48 56.10
N ASN A 206 -52.69 -44.76 55.97
CA ASN A 206 -51.29 -45.18 55.91
C ASN A 206 -50.57 -44.61 54.68
N PHE A 207 -51.25 -44.54 53.52
CA PHE A 207 -50.70 -43.93 52.31
C PHE A 207 -50.41 -42.43 52.52
N GLN A 208 -51.32 -41.73 53.20
CA GLN A 208 -51.15 -40.33 53.58
C GLN A 208 -50.00 -40.14 54.57
N ASP A 209 -49.86 -41.01 55.56
CA ASP A 209 -48.77 -40.95 56.54
C ASP A 209 -47.41 -41.11 55.86
N VAL A 210 -47.27 -42.04 54.91
CA VAL A 210 -46.01 -42.17 54.15
C VAL A 210 -45.73 -40.90 53.33
N MET A 211 -46.75 -40.29 52.72
CA MET A 211 -46.59 -39.02 51.98
C MET A 211 -46.18 -37.85 52.87
N LEU A 212 -46.72 -37.75 54.09
CA LEU A 212 -46.45 -36.63 55.01
C LEU A 212 -45.14 -36.79 55.79
N ASN A 213 -44.79 -38.01 56.19
CA ASN A 213 -43.58 -38.28 56.96
C ASN A 213 -42.30 -38.31 56.09
N LEU A 214 -42.43 -38.41 54.76
CA LEU A 214 -41.27 -38.47 53.87
C LEU A 214 -40.50 -37.14 53.84
N PRO A 215 -41.14 -35.96 53.70
CA PRO A 215 -40.48 -34.66 53.88
C PRO A 215 -39.90 -34.46 55.29
N GLU A 216 -40.61 -34.85 56.36
CA GLU A 216 -40.14 -34.69 57.74
C GLU A 216 -38.85 -35.48 57.99
N ARG A 217 -38.76 -36.73 57.50
CA ARG A 217 -37.53 -37.54 57.58
C ARG A 217 -36.38 -36.99 56.74
N MET A 218 -36.64 -36.09 55.78
CA MET A 218 -35.58 -35.39 55.07
C MET A 218 -34.98 -34.24 55.89
N GLU A 219 -35.78 -33.59 56.73
CA GLU A 219 -35.25 -32.52 57.61
C GLU A 219 -34.22 -33.10 58.60
N ASP A 220 -34.42 -34.35 59.03
CA ASP A 220 -33.49 -35.13 59.85
C ASP A 220 -32.25 -35.64 59.07
N PHE A 221 -32.21 -35.51 57.74
CA PHE A 221 -31.09 -35.96 56.92
C PHE A 221 -29.91 -34.99 57.00
N HIS A 222 -28.77 -35.44 57.51
CA HIS A 222 -27.55 -34.64 57.55
C HIS A 222 -26.59 -35.00 56.41
N VAL A 223 -26.22 -34.00 55.61
CA VAL A 223 -25.13 -34.07 54.62
C VAL A 223 -23.78 -34.13 55.37
N PRO A 224 -22.79 -34.92 54.93
CA PRO A 224 -21.49 -35.03 55.59
C PRO A 224 -20.79 -33.68 55.81
N SER A 225 -20.12 -33.53 56.97
CA SER A 225 -19.39 -32.31 57.32
C SER A 225 -18.24 -32.05 56.35
N GLY A 226 -18.09 -30.81 55.87
CA GLY A 226 -17.04 -30.41 54.93
C GLY A 226 -17.40 -30.58 53.45
N PHE A 227 -18.56 -31.17 53.13
CA PHE A 227 -19.01 -31.35 51.74
C PHE A 227 -19.12 -30.01 50.98
N THR A 228 -19.83 -29.03 51.56
CA THR A 228 -20.03 -27.72 50.94
C THR A 228 -18.69 -26.98 50.79
N GLU A 229 -17.82 -27.04 51.80
CA GLU A 229 -16.49 -26.42 51.78
C GLU A 229 -15.62 -27.00 50.66
N ASN A 230 -15.57 -28.32 50.50
CA ASN A 230 -14.80 -29.00 49.45
C ASN A 230 -15.22 -28.53 48.04
N VAL A 231 -16.52 -28.40 47.79
CA VAL A 231 -17.05 -27.91 46.50
C VAL A 231 -16.68 -26.44 46.28
N LYS A 232 -16.82 -25.60 47.32
CA LYS A 232 -16.48 -24.16 47.25
C LYS A 232 -14.99 -23.93 46.99
N ASP A 233 -14.10 -24.67 47.65
CA ASP A 233 -12.65 -24.56 47.46
C ASP A 233 -12.23 -24.87 46.02
N ARG A 234 -12.82 -25.92 45.42
CA ARG A 234 -12.56 -26.29 44.03
C ARG A 234 -13.00 -25.22 43.04
N LEU A 235 -14.15 -24.57 43.27
CA LEU A 235 -14.62 -23.46 42.46
C LEU A 235 -13.67 -22.25 42.55
N ALA A 236 -13.18 -21.91 43.75
CA ALA A 236 -12.27 -20.79 43.97
C ALA A 236 -10.90 -20.98 43.28
N VAL A 237 -10.37 -22.22 43.25
CA VAL A 237 -9.12 -22.54 42.53
C VAL A 237 -9.28 -22.29 41.03
N LYS A 238 -10.41 -22.69 40.43
CA LYS A 238 -10.68 -22.49 39.01
C LYS A 238 -10.74 -21.01 38.63
N GLU A 239 -11.44 -20.19 39.42
CA GLU A 239 -11.54 -18.74 39.16
C GLU A 239 -10.18 -18.02 39.20
N LYS A 240 -9.30 -18.39 40.15
CA LYS A 240 -7.94 -17.83 40.23
C LYS A 240 -7.13 -18.12 38.96
N HIS A 241 -7.24 -19.33 38.43
CA HIS A 241 -6.51 -19.74 37.23
C HIS A 241 -7.02 -19.02 35.96
N GLU A 242 -8.33 -18.79 35.84
CA GLU A 242 -8.91 -18.03 34.72
C GLU A 242 -8.48 -16.55 34.75
N LYS A 243 -8.47 -15.91 35.94
CA LYS A 243 -8.01 -14.51 36.10
C LYS A 243 -6.54 -14.33 35.67
N GLN A 244 -5.67 -15.30 35.94
CA GLN A 244 -4.26 -15.27 35.54
C GLN A 244 -4.06 -15.38 34.02
N LYS A 245 -4.82 -16.26 33.33
CA LYS A 245 -4.76 -16.39 31.86
C LYS A 245 -5.17 -15.11 31.15
N THR A 246 -6.25 -14.48 31.59
CA THR A 246 -6.75 -13.23 30.99
C THR A 246 -5.76 -12.07 31.18
N LYS A 247 -5.06 -12.00 32.33
CA LYS A 247 -4.00 -11.01 32.58
C LYS A 247 -2.80 -11.17 31.63
N LYS A 248 -2.42 -12.42 31.32
CA LYS A 248 -1.34 -12.72 30.37
C LYS A 248 -1.71 -12.31 28.93
N HIS A 249 -2.94 -12.61 28.49
CA HIS A 249 -3.40 -12.23 27.15
C HIS A 249 -3.53 -10.70 26.98
N LYS A 250 -4.03 -9.97 27.98
CA LYS A 250 -4.06 -8.50 27.94
C LYS A 250 -2.66 -7.89 27.84
N ARG A 251 -1.70 -8.41 28.62
CA ARG A 251 -0.29 -7.95 28.55
C ARG A 251 0.33 -8.16 27.17
N MET A 252 0.04 -9.29 26.53
CA MET A 252 0.51 -9.57 25.17
C MET A 252 -0.14 -8.64 24.13
N GLY A 253 -1.44 -8.36 24.28
CA GLY A 253 -2.15 -7.38 23.45
C GLY A 253 -1.53 -5.98 23.49
N TYR A 254 -1.13 -5.49 24.68
CA TYR A 254 -0.46 -4.19 24.81
C TYR A 254 0.91 -4.14 24.08
N VAL A 255 1.67 -5.24 24.09
CA VAL A 255 2.96 -5.32 23.37
C VAL A 255 2.73 -5.26 21.86
N PHE A 256 1.78 -6.04 21.33
CA PHE A 256 1.44 -6.01 19.90
C PHE A 256 0.93 -4.65 19.45
N ALA A 257 0.04 -4.02 20.24
CA ALA A 257 -0.45 -2.67 19.95
C ALA A 257 0.69 -1.63 19.91
N SER A 258 1.68 -1.75 20.80
CA SER A 258 2.84 -0.85 20.84
C SER A 258 3.75 -1.03 19.61
N ILE A 259 3.96 -2.26 19.16
CA ILE A 259 4.74 -2.56 17.94
C ILE A 259 4.04 -1.99 16.70
N ILE A 260 2.72 -2.19 16.58
CA ILE A 260 1.94 -1.67 15.46
C ILE A 260 1.97 -0.13 15.47
N ALA A 261 1.80 0.51 16.63
CA ALA A 261 1.91 1.96 16.74
C ALA A 261 3.29 2.49 16.34
N LEU A 262 4.36 1.76 16.67
CA LEU A 262 5.73 2.12 16.29
C LEU A 262 5.97 1.95 14.78
N LEU A 263 5.43 0.90 14.15
CA LEU A 263 5.49 0.70 12.70
C LEU A 263 4.70 1.78 11.93
N ILE A 264 3.50 2.15 12.42
CA ILE A 264 2.72 3.26 11.86
C ILE A 264 3.47 4.58 12.04
N GLY A 265 4.11 4.79 13.19
CA GLY A 265 4.95 5.96 13.44
C GLY A 265 6.12 6.05 12.45
N ILE A 266 6.83 4.95 12.21
CA ILE A 266 7.91 4.90 11.20
C ILE A 266 7.38 5.30 9.82
N GLU A 267 6.24 4.74 9.38
CA GLU A 267 5.69 5.10 8.07
C GLU A 267 5.31 6.59 7.97
N VAL A 268 4.64 7.14 8.99
CA VAL A 268 4.20 8.54 8.99
C VAL A 268 5.37 9.52 9.03
N PHE A 269 6.45 9.20 9.76
CA PHE A 269 7.58 10.11 9.92
C PHE A 269 8.67 9.95 8.85
N THR A 270 8.87 8.76 8.30
CA THR A 270 10.01 8.50 7.40
C THR A 270 9.63 7.98 6.02
N HIS A 271 8.35 7.69 5.74
CA HIS A 271 7.89 7.05 4.49
C HIS A 271 8.72 5.83 4.08
N SER A 272 9.32 5.13 5.07
CA SER A 272 10.33 4.12 4.78
C SER A 272 9.75 2.85 4.16
N PHE A 273 8.50 2.48 4.45
CA PHE A 273 7.87 1.35 3.77
C PHE A 273 7.48 1.71 2.34
N THR A 274 7.03 2.93 2.09
CA THR A 274 6.78 3.42 0.73
C THR A 274 8.06 3.41 -0.10
N ASN A 275 9.17 3.89 0.46
CA ASN A 275 10.47 3.89 -0.22
C ASN A 275 10.99 2.46 -0.52
N LEU A 276 10.88 1.54 0.44
CA LEU A 276 11.22 0.12 0.25
C LEU A 276 10.33 -0.56 -0.80
N TYR A 277 9.02 -0.29 -0.78
CA TYR A 277 8.07 -0.82 -1.75
C TYR A 277 8.41 -0.39 -3.18
N TYR A 278 8.76 0.89 -3.39
CA TYR A 278 9.13 1.37 -4.72
C TYR A 278 10.48 0.85 -5.18
N THR A 279 11.43 0.67 -4.26
CA THR A 279 12.70 0.01 -4.57
C THR A 279 12.56 -1.45 -5.02
N TRP A 280 11.45 -2.10 -4.66
CA TRP A 280 11.14 -3.47 -5.10
C TRP A 280 10.18 -3.57 -6.28
N THR A 281 9.48 -2.48 -6.64
CA THR A 281 8.40 -2.54 -7.66
C THR A 281 8.65 -1.65 -8.87
N GLU A 282 9.57 -0.70 -8.81
CA GLU A 282 9.96 0.13 -9.96
C GLU A 282 11.40 -0.18 -10.34
N GLU A 283 11.61 -0.64 -11.56
CA GLU A 283 12.94 -0.98 -12.08
C GLU A 283 13.63 0.24 -12.73
N ASP A 284 12.84 1.17 -13.30
CA ASP A 284 13.31 2.44 -13.85
C ASP A 284 13.80 3.36 -12.73
N GLN A 285 15.13 3.51 -12.62
CA GLN A 285 15.79 4.33 -11.61
C GLN A 285 15.38 5.81 -11.69
N GLN A 286 15.14 6.35 -12.90
CA GLN A 286 14.70 7.74 -13.04
C GLN A 286 13.28 7.90 -12.50
N LEU A 287 12.36 7.03 -12.92
CA LEU A 287 10.98 7.06 -12.44
C LEU A 287 10.90 6.79 -10.93
N GLN A 288 11.69 5.85 -10.43
CA GLN A 288 11.79 5.50 -9.03
C GLN A 288 12.11 6.73 -8.17
N ALA A 289 13.05 7.57 -8.59
CA ALA A 289 13.42 8.78 -7.86
C ALA A 289 12.22 9.73 -7.67
N PHE A 290 11.39 9.95 -8.69
CA PHE A 290 10.17 10.76 -8.56
C PHE A 290 9.19 10.16 -7.56
N ILE A 291 8.87 8.87 -7.73
CA ILE A 291 7.82 8.22 -6.94
C ILE A 291 8.22 8.08 -5.46
N GLN A 292 9.50 7.81 -5.17
CA GLN A 292 10.01 7.75 -3.79
C GLN A 292 9.85 9.07 -3.04
N HIS A 293 9.87 10.20 -3.76
CA HIS A 293 9.64 11.53 -3.21
C HIS A 293 8.17 11.99 -3.30
N GLY A 294 7.25 11.09 -3.65
CA GLY A 294 5.82 11.40 -3.78
C GLY A 294 5.50 12.32 -4.95
N LEU A 295 6.40 12.39 -5.94
CA LEU A 295 6.25 13.22 -7.13
C LEU A 295 5.61 12.40 -8.25
N GLY A 296 4.55 12.96 -8.84
CA GLY A 296 3.79 12.31 -9.90
C GLY A 296 2.72 11.32 -9.44
N LYS A 297 2.01 10.77 -10.42
CA LYS A 297 0.90 9.85 -10.26
C LYS A 297 1.15 8.62 -11.10
N ARG A 298 1.23 7.44 -10.46
CA ARG A 298 1.28 6.16 -11.16
C ARG A 298 0.05 5.96 -12.03
N LEU A 299 0.30 5.45 -13.22
CA LEU A 299 -0.69 5.11 -14.22
C LEU A 299 -0.61 3.59 -14.44
N ASN A 300 -1.77 2.95 -14.54
CA ASN A 300 -1.89 1.53 -14.91
C ASN A 300 -2.80 1.47 -16.15
N MET A 301 -2.42 2.22 -17.17
CA MET A 301 -3.19 2.33 -18.40
C MET A 301 -2.37 1.72 -19.53
N GLU A 302 -3.01 0.85 -20.30
CA GLU A 302 -2.42 0.16 -21.43
C GLU A 302 -3.35 0.25 -22.63
N ALA A 303 -2.77 0.36 -23.82
CA ALA A 303 -3.48 0.26 -25.08
C ALA A 303 -2.64 -0.58 -26.04
N GLU A 304 -3.29 -1.33 -26.92
CA GLU A 304 -2.63 -2.15 -27.93
C GLU A 304 -3.19 -1.86 -29.32
N SER A 305 -2.30 -1.75 -30.31
CA SER A 305 -2.65 -1.51 -31.70
C SER A 305 -1.59 -2.17 -32.57
N ASN A 306 -2.00 -2.86 -33.64
CA ASN A 306 -1.09 -3.50 -34.61
C ASN A 306 0.02 -4.39 -34.00
N GLY A 307 -0.26 -5.05 -32.87
CA GLY A 307 0.72 -5.92 -32.20
C GLY A 307 1.80 -5.17 -31.41
N VAL A 308 1.57 -3.88 -31.10
CA VAL A 308 2.40 -3.10 -30.20
C VAL A 308 1.56 -2.56 -29.06
N LYS A 309 1.99 -2.84 -27.83
CA LYS A 309 1.34 -2.43 -26.59
C LYS A 309 2.09 -1.25 -25.98
N ILE A 310 1.38 -0.19 -25.65
CA ILE A 310 1.90 0.97 -24.92
C ILE A 310 1.28 0.98 -23.54
N LYS A 311 2.13 1.00 -22.51
CA LYS A 311 1.75 1.13 -21.11
C LYS A 311 2.28 2.45 -20.57
N LEU A 312 1.40 3.31 -20.09
CA LEU A 312 1.80 4.52 -19.39
C LEU A 312 2.04 4.16 -17.91
N LYS A 313 3.26 4.40 -17.41
CA LYS A 313 3.69 4.05 -16.05
C LYS A 313 3.41 5.15 -15.05
N SER A 314 3.65 6.41 -15.42
CA SER A 314 3.47 7.54 -14.51
C SER A 314 3.36 8.86 -15.26
N VAL A 315 2.76 9.86 -14.61
CA VAL A 315 2.75 11.24 -15.05
C VAL A 315 3.20 12.17 -13.93
N ILE A 316 4.12 13.09 -14.23
CA ILE A 316 4.58 14.15 -13.34
C ILE A 316 4.28 15.47 -14.04
N ALA A 317 3.54 16.38 -13.42
CA ALA A 317 3.27 17.70 -13.99
C ALA A 317 3.72 18.80 -13.03
N ASP A 318 4.39 19.81 -13.56
CA ASP A 318 4.75 21.03 -12.85
C ASP A 318 4.56 22.28 -13.72
N ASP A 319 5.06 23.43 -13.25
CA ASP A 319 4.92 24.70 -13.97
C ASP A 319 5.83 24.80 -15.21
N VAL A 320 6.76 23.87 -15.39
CA VAL A 320 7.72 23.85 -16.50
C VAL A 320 7.25 22.89 -17.60
N GLN A 321 6.85 21.68 -17.23
CA GLN A 321 6.46 20.63 -18.17
C GLN A 321 5.58 19.54 -17.53
N THR A 322 5.03 18.67 -18.36
CA THR A 322 4.38 17.43 -17.93
C THR A 322 5.12 16.23 -18.50
N LEU A 323 5.83 15.48 -17.65
CA LEU A 323 6.52 14.24 -18.02
C LEU A 323 5.57 13.04 -17.99
N VAL A 324 5.57 12.24 -19.05
CA VAL A 324 4.86 10.95 -19.10
C VAL A 324 5.87 9.84 -19.30
N PHE A 325 5.96 8.94 -18.34
CA PHE A 325 6.78 7.72 -18.42
C PHE A 325 5.97 6.59 -19.03
N TYR A 326 6.58 5.85 -19.95
CA TYR A 326 5.92 4.80 -20.71
C TYR A 326 6.83 3.60 -20.95
N GLU A 327 6.20 2.49 -21.30
CA GLU A 327 6.82 1.24 -21.74
C GLU A 327 6.10 0.79 -23.02
N ILE A 328 6.86 0.42 -24.03
CA ILE A 328 6.35 -0.10 -25.30
C ILE A 328 6.87 -1.52 -25.49
N GLU A 329 5.95 -2.44 -25.74
CA GLU A 329 6.21 -3.86 -26.00
C GLU A 329 5.74 -4.21 -27.42
N ASP A 330 6.64 -4.69 -28.27
CA ASP A 330 6.27 -5.40 -29.51
C ASP A 330 5.86 -6.83 -29.13
N THR A 331 4.58 -7.16 -29.33
CA THR A 331 3.99 -8.46 -28.93
C THR A 331 4.11 -9.50 -30.04
N VAL A 332 4.57 -9.12 -31.24
CA VAL A 332 4.59 -9.97 -32.44
C VAL A 332 6.00 -10.24 -32.94
N LYS A 333 6.90 -9.25 -32.86
CA LYS A 333 8.28 -9.33 -33.33
C LYS A 333 9.25 -8.91 -32.22
N GLU A 334 10.55 -9.09 -32.46
CA GLU A 334 11.61 -8.61 -31.55
C GLU A 334 12.13 -7.22 -31.96
N ASN A 335 11.24 -6.23 -32.05
CA ASN A 335 11.65 -4.83 -32.28
C ASN A 335 11.40 -3.99 -31.04
N GLN A 336 12.24 -2.97 -30.85
CA GLN A 336 11.98 -1.91 -29.87
C GLN A 336 11.44 -0.68 -30.57
N TYR A 337 10.46 -0.03 -29.95
CA TYR A 337 9.89 1.22 -30.45
C TYR A 337 9.94 2.30 -29.37
N MET A 338 10.16 3.54 -29.80
CA MET A 338 9.96 4.73 -28.98
C MET A 338 8.84 5.60 -29.55
N ILE A 339 8.28 6.47 -28.72
CA ILE A 339 7.29 7.46 -29.18
C ILE A 339 8.00 8.48 -30.06
N ASP A 340 7.43 8.77 -31.24
CA ASP A 340 7.82 9.88 -32.10
C ASP A 340 7.31 11.19 -31.48
N ASN A 341 8.22 12.04 -31.00
CA ASN A 341 7.87 13.31 -30.36
C ASN A 341 7.37 14.38 -31.36
N ASP A 342 7.71 14.26 -32.65
CA ASP A 342 7.39 15.27 -33.65
C ASP A 342 6.05 14.99 -34.32
N GLU A 343 5.82 13.76 -34.80
CA GLU A 343 4.62 13.38 -35.55
C GLU A 343 3.78 12.28 -34.87
N GLY A 344 4.27 11.68 -33.79
CA GLY A 344 3.62 10.54 -33.14
C GLY A 344 2.62 10.89 -32.06
N VAL A 345 2.72 12.07 -31.45
CA VAL A 345 1.93 12.48 -30.29
C VAL A 345 1.02 13.65 -30.61
N SER A 346 -0.24 13.56 -30.20
CA SER A 346 -1.16 14.70 -30.20
C SER A 346 -2.03 14.73 -28.95
N ILE A 347 -2.32 15.92 -28.44
CA ILE A 347 -3.21 16.13 -27.30
C ILE A 347 -4.51 16.76 -27.83
N GLU A 348 -5.64 16.05 -27.73
CA GLU A 348 -6.90 16.54 -28.34
C GLU A 348 -7.35 17.90 -27.77
N ASN A 349 -7.13 18.11 -26.48
CA ASN A 349 -7.53 19.30 -25.75
C ASN A 349 -6.37 20.24 -25.43
N GLU A 350 -5.25 20.18 -26.17
CA GLU A 350 -4.01 20.94 -25.88
C GLU A 350 -4.29 22.43 -25.60
N TYR A 351 -4.98 23.10 -26.51
CA TYR A 351 -5.28 24.54 -26.44
C TYR A 351 -6.13 24.95 -25.23
N GLU A 352 -6.85 24.02 -24.62
CA GLU A 352 -7.72 24.29 -23.47
C GLU A 352 -6.97 24.16 -22.14
N ILE A 353 -6.00 23.25 -22.07
CA ILE A 353 -5.39 22.81 -20.80
C ILE A 353 -3.89 23.07 -20.69
N MET A 354 -3.18 23.36 -21.78
CA MET A 354 -1.72 23.49 -21.80
C MET A 354 -1.25 24.90 -22.19
N SER A 355 -0.13 25.32 -21.60
CA SER A 355 0.50 26.61 -21.88
C SER A 355 1.38 26.53 -23.13
N HIS A 356 1.18 27.46 -24.07
CA HIS A 356 1.97 27.55 -25.30
C HIS A 356 3.20 28.47 -25.18
N THR A 357 3.57 28.84 -23.95
CA THR A 357 4.73 29.73 -23.70
C THR A 357 6.07 29.01 -23.83
N THR A 358 6.10 27.68 -23.66
CA THR A 358 7.30 26.85 -23.72
C THR A 358 7.09 25.70 -24.68
N TYR A 359 8.15 25.28 -25.37
CA TYR A 359 8.14 24.07 -26.19
C TYR A 359 8.44 22.83 -25.34
N PRO A 360 7.85 21.67 -25.67
CA PRO A 360 8.19 20.41 -25.01
C PRO A 360 9.69 20.10 -25.17
N ARG A 361 10.28 19.53 -24.12
CA ARG A 361 11.69 19.15 -24.14
C ARG A 361 11.88 17.81 -24.87
N TYR A 362 12.88 17.77 -25.75
CA TYR A 362 13.32 16.52 -26.34
C TYR A 362 14.17 15.72 -25.35
N TYR A 363 13.82 14.44 -25.16
CA TYR A 363 14.63 13.48 -24.42
C TYR A 363 15.13 12.42 -25.40
N PRO A 364 16.45 12.30 -25.65
CA PRO A 364 16.97 11.28 -26.54
C PRO A 364 16.72 9.88 -25.98
N PRO A 365 16.63 8.86 -26.85
CA PRO A 365 16.40 7.50 -26.40
C PRO A 365 17.55 6.98 -25.53
N ASP A 366 17.21 6.36 -24.40
CA ASP A 366 18.20 5.72 -23.53
C ASP A 366 18.47 4.30 -24.02
N LEU A 367 19.48 4.16 -24.87
CA LEU A 367 19.94 2.87 -25.40
C LEU A 367 21.01 2.22 -24.51
N LYS A 368 21.51 2.92 -23.49
CA LYS A 368 22.63 2.45 -22.66
C LYS A 368 22.17 1.80 -21.36
N SER A 369 20.96 2.09 -20.86
CA SER A 369 20.48 1.48 -19.62
C SER A 369 20.28 -0.04 -19.73
N ASP A 370 20.60 -0.72 -18.63
CA ASP A 370 20.42 -2.17 -18.50
C ASP A 370 18.97 -2.57 -18.80
N LEU A 371 17.98 -1.79 -18.34
CA LEU A 371 16.55 -2.05 -18.55
C LEU A 371 16.19 -2.17 -20.02
N ASN A 372 16.62 -1.20 -20.82
CA ASN A 372 16.36 -1.22 -22.25
C ASN A 372 17.24 -2.27 -22.95
N ASN A 373 18.32 -2.75 -22.33
CA ASN A 373 19.20 -3.78 -22.90
C ASN A 373 18.80 -5.24 -22.59
N ILE A 374 17.88 -5.48 -21.65
CA ILE A 374 17.46 -6.85 -21.28
C ILE A 374 16.56 -7.48 -22.34
N GLU A 375 15.45 -6.82 -22.68
CA GLU A 375 14.42 -7.37 -23.58
C GLU A 375 14.47 -6.70 -24.96
N LYS A 376 14.67 -7.51 -26.01
CA LYS A 376 14.79 -7.00 -27.40
C LYS A 376 13.49 -6.46 -28.00
N ASN A 377 12.35 -6.68 -27.34
CA ASN A 377 11.04 -6.25 -27.80
C ASN A 377 10.41 -5.18 -26.88
N VAL A 378 11.08 -4.79 -25.80
CA VAL A 378 10.56 -3.80 -24.84
C VAL A 378 11.47 -2.59 -24.76
N TYR A 379 10.87 -1.41 -24.76
CA TYR A 379 11.56 -0.14 -24.53
C TYR A 379 10.82 0.71 -23.51
N GLN A 380 11.56 1.25 -22.55
CA GLN A 380 11.08 2.17 -21.54
C GLN A 380 11.63 3.57 -21.82
N GLY A 381 10.75 4.56 -21.75
CA GLY A 381 11.11 5.94 -22.04
C GLY A 381 10.19 6.95 -21.38
N LYS A 382 10.44 8.23 -21.67
CA LYS A 382 9.62 9.34 -21.22
C LYS A 382 9.47 10.38 -22.31
N ILE A 383 8.31 11.03 -22.33
CA ILE A 383 8.05 12.19 -23.19
C ILE A 383 7.77 13.42 -22.33
N SER A 384 8.20 14.58 -22.84
CA SER A 384 7.81 15.88 -22.29
C SER A 384 6.56 16.36 -23.02
N LEU A 385 5.57 16.83 -22.26
CA LEU A 385 4.44 17.60 -22.75
C LEU A 385 4.49 19.01 -22.16
N ARG A 386 3.74 19.94 -22.75
CA ARG A 386 3.63 21.32 -22.25
C ARG A 386 3.09 21.38 -20.81
N PRO A 387 3.45 22.41 -20.02
CA PRO A 387 2.91 22.58 -18.67
C PRO A 387 1.42 22.91 -18.70
N LEU A 388 0.72 22.51 -17.63
CA LEU A 388 -0.72 22.74 -17.49
C LEU A 388 -1.04 24.20 -17.12
N LEU A 389 -2.14 24.71 -17.67
CA LEU A 389 -2.69 26.02 -17.31
C LEU A 389 -3.28 26.02 -15.90
N ASN A 390 -4.07 25.00 -15.54
CA ASN A 390 -4.69 24.88 -14.22
C ASN A 390 -3.98 23.83 -13.36
N ASP A 391 -4.26 23.86 -12.05
CA ASP A 391 -3.68 22.91 -11.09
C ASP A 391 -4.12 21.46 -11.32
N LYS A 392 -5.30 21.24 -11.93
CA LYS A 392 -5.85 19.92 -12.19
C LYS A 392 -6.59 19.90 -13.52
N ASP A 393 -6.23 18.96 -14.38
CA ASP A 393 -6.85 18.77 -15.69
C ASP A 393 -6.75 17.31 -16.13
N THR A 394 -7.43 16.98 -17.23
CA THR A 394 -7.34 15.65 -17.88
C THR A 394 -6.73 15.81 -19.26
N ILE A 395 -5.59 15.15 -19.48
CA ILE A 395 -4.89 15.13 -20.77
C ILE A 395 -5.50 14.03 -21.64
N LYS A 396 -5.99 14.39 -22.83
CA LYS A 396 -6.44 13.43 -23.84
C LYS A 396 -5.31 13.14 -24.84
N LEU A 397 -4.46 12.19 -24.46
CA LEU A 397 -3.26 11.82 -25.20
C LEU A 397 -3.61 10.83 -26.33
N LYS A 398 -3.18 11.14 -27.55
CA LYS A 398 -3.20 10.23 -28.69
C LYS A 398 -1.81 9.97 -29.19
N ILE A 399 -1.50 8.71 -29.40
CA ILE A 399 -0.28 8.25 -30.06
C ILE A 399 -0.69 7.56 -31.34
N THR A 400 -0.06 7.94 -32.46
CA THR A 400 -0.40 7.43 -33.80
C THR A 400 0.78 6.83 -34.55
N LYS A 401 2.00 7.19 -34.17
CA LYS A 401 3.23 6.77 -34.85
C LYS A 401 4.33 6.54 -33.81
N LEU A 402 5.11 5.48 -34.02
CA LEU A 402 6.23 5.08 -33.19
C LEU A 402 7.47 4.90 -34.06
N HIS A 403 8.63 5.32 -33.54
CA HIS A 403 9.93 5.12 -34.17
C HIS A 403 10.50 3.77 -33.78
N LYS A 404 10.92 2.96 -34.76
CA LYS A 404 11.67 1.74 -34.48
C LYS A 404 13.11 2.11 -34.13
N LEU A 405 13.60 1.58 -33.00
CA LEU A 405 14.98 1.78 -32.56
C LEU A 405 15.91 0.80 -33.29
N ILE A 406 16.93 1.34 -33.95
CA ILE A 406 17.98 0.56 -34.61
C ILE A 406 19.15 0.41 -33.63
N ARG A 407 19.57 -0.83 -33.36
CA ARG A 407 20.62 -1.17 -32.39
C ARG A 407 21.96 -1.61 -32.99
N ASP A 408 22.06 -1.73 -34.32
CA ASP A 408 23.31 -2.17 -34.93
C ASP A 408 24.36 -1.05 -34.91
N ASP A 409 25.47 -1.30 -34.21
CA ASP A 409 26.63 -0.39 -34.06
C ASP A 409 27.23 0.04 -35.41
N SER A 410 27.00 -0.72 -36.49
CA SER A 410 27.50 -0.40 -37.83
C SER A 410 26.73 0.72 -38.55
N GLU A 411 25.52 1.06 -38.08
CA GLU A 411 24.65 2.08 -38.70
C GLU A 411 24.42 3.32 -37.82
N GLN A 412 25.00 3.36 -36.62
CA GLN A 412 24.78 4.41 -35.62
C GLN A 412 25.21 5.83 -36.05
N ASN A 413 26.04 5.97 -37.07
CA ASN A 413 26.76 7.21 -37.38
C ASN A 413 26.30 7.95 -38.63
N ASN A 414 25.18 7.56 -39.24
CA ASN A 414 24.52 8.53 -40.09
C ASN A 414 23.83 9.53 -39.16
N PHE A 415 24.37 10.75 -39.07
CA PHE A 415 23.60 11.97 -38.77
C PHE A 415 22.16 11.71 -39.17
N ILE A 416 21.25 11.56 -38.19
CA ILE A 416 19.89 11.04 -38.33
C ILE A 416 19.43 11.09 -39.78
N ASN A 417 19.64 10.00 -40.53
CA ASN A 417 19.28 9.98 -41.94
C ASN A 417 17.76 9.85 -41.95
N TYR A 418 17.05 10.98 -41.84
CA TYR A 418 15.60 11.08 -41.76
C TYR A 418 14.90 10.34 -42.91
N GLU A 419 15.62 10.02 -43.99
CA GLU A 419 15.12 9.29 -45.15
C GLU A 419 14.91 7.78 -44.92
N ASN A 420 15.54 7.15 -43.91
CA ASN A 420 15.51 5.70 -43.70
C ASN A 420 14.98 5.25 -42.32
N MET A 421 14.15 6.06 -41.65
CA MET A 421 13.54 5.64 -40.39
C MET A 421 12.37 4.67 -40.61
N GLU A 422 12.41 3.52 -39.95
CA GLU A 422 11.28 2.59 -39.89
C GLU A 422 10.29 3.02 -38.80
N TYR A 423 9.01 3.01 -39.14
CA TYR A 423 7.92 3.42 -38.24
C TYR A 423 6.86 2.35 -38.14
N GLU A 424 6.21 2.29 -36.97
CA GLU A 424 4.95 1.56 -36.79
C GLU A 424 3.83 2.58 -36.56
N THR A 425 2.69 2.38 -37.22
CA THR A 425 1.53 3.26 -37.07
C THR A 425 0.42 2.54 -36.35
N GLY A 426 -0.39 3.27 -35.57
CA GLY A 426 -1.46 2.67 -34.81
C GLY A 426 -2.36 3.73 -34.18
N LYS A 427 -3.21 3.31 -33.25
CA LYS A 427 -4.10 4.22 -32.51
C LYS A 427 -4.12 3.83 -31.04
N TRP A 428 -3.33 4.54 -30.24
CA TRP A 428 -3.32 4.39 -28.78
C TRP A 428 -3.83 5.69 -28.17
N ASN A 429 -4.95 5.62 -27.43
CA ASN A 429 -5.58 6.78 -26.84
C ASN A 429 -5.65 6.61 -25.33
N PHE A 430 -5.36 7.67 -24.58
CA PHE A 430 -5.34 7.67 -23.12
C PHE A 430 -5.99 8.94 -22.58
N GLU A 431 -6.73 8.81 -21.48
CA GLU A 431 -7.25 9.94 -20.71
C GLU A 431 -6.56 9.99 -19.35
N ILE A 432 -5.68 10.97 -19.16
CA ILE A 432 -4.79 11.04 -18.00
C ILE A 432 -5.23 12.19 -17.10
N SER A 433 -5.90 11.89 -15.99
CA SER A 433 -6.18 12.90 -14.96
C SER A 433 -4.91 13.19 -14.16
N VAL A 434 -4.47 14.44 -14.16
CA VAL A 434 -3.19 14.88 -13.62
C VAL A 434 -3.38 16.08 -12.69
N THR A 435 -2.49 16.23 -11.71
CA THR A 435 -2.44 17.38 -10.80
C THR A 435 -1.06 17.98 -10.88
N LYS A 436 -0.99 19.26 -11.25
CA LYS A 436 0.24 20.04 -11.33
C LYS A 436 0.79 20.30 -9.93
N GLN A 437 2.10 20.15 -9.78
CA GLN A 437 2.83 20.44 -8.57
C GLN A 437 3.58 21.78 -8.72
N PRO A 438 3.59 22.63 -7.68
CA PRO A 438 4.17 23.95 -7.78
C PRO A 438 5.71 23.89 -7.81
N SER A 439 6.30 24.86 -8.48
CA SER A 439 7.74 25.12 -8.46
C SER A 439 8.10 26.11 -7.36
N ILE A 440 9.34 26.06 -6.88
CA ILE A 440 9.88 27.00 -5.90
C ILE A 440 10.90 27.89 -6.58
N GLU A 441 10.78 29.20 -6.42
CA GLU A 441 11.71 30.17 -7.00
C GLU A 441 12.56 30.84 -5.92
N TYR A 442 13.84 31.02 -6.19
CA TYR A 442 14.80 31.76 -5.38
C TYR A 442 15.36 32.90 -6.22
N THR A 443 15.33 34.12 -5.69
CA THR A 443 16.00 35.27 -6.32
C THR A 443 17.49 35.19 -6.03
N LEU A 444 18.31 35.40 -7.06
CA LEU A 444 19.76 35.43 -6.94
C LEU A 444 20.25 36.85 -7.29
N ASP A 445 21.29 37.32 -6.60
CA ASP A 445 21.88 38.66 -6.83
C ASP A 445 23.41 38.60 -7.09
N GLU A 446 23.95 37.39 -7.28
CA GLU A 446 25.38 37.16 -7.47
C GLU A 446 25.83 37.56 -8.88
N LYS A 447 27.07 38.09 -8.94
CA LYS A 447 27.72 38.52 -10.18
C LYS A 447 29.12 37.97 -10.24
N THR A 448 29.53 37.56 -11.44
CA THR A 448 30.87 37.09 -11.75
C THR A 448 31.34 37.69 -13.07
N GLU A 449 32.59 37.45 -13.43
CA GLU A 449 33.16 37.80 -14.72
C GLU A 449 33.72 36.54 -15.37
N ILE A 450 33.27 36.25 -16.58
CA ILE A 450 33.80 35.16 -17.40
C ILE A 450 34.58 35.79 -18.54
N GLU A 451 35.89 35.55 -18.58
CA GLU A 451 36.73 36.05 -19.67
C GLU A 451 36.67 37.60 -19.80
N GLY A 452 36.45 38.30 -18.68
CA GLY A 452 36.30 39.77 -18.59
C GLY A 452 34.89 40.28 -18.90
N ILE A 453 33.93 39.40 -19.20
CA ILE A 453 32.55 39.76 -19.52
C ILE A 453 31.67 39.53 -18.27
N PRO A 454 30.93 40.55 -17.80
CA PRO A 454 30.04 40.41 -16.66
C PRO A 454 28.91 39.38 -16.90
N VAL A 455 28.76 38.47 -15.95
CA VAL A 455 27.68 37.47 -15.89
C VAL A 455 26.96 37.62 -14.55
N ARG A 456 25.63 37.57 -14.56
CA ARG A 456 24.81 37.61 -13.34
C ARG A 456 23.84 36.44 -13.30
N PHE A 457 23.52 36.02 -12.09
CA PHE A 457 22.51 35.01 -11.83
C PHE A 457 21.27 35.72 -11.30
N ASP A 458 20.14 35.54 -11.99
CA ASP A 458 18.91 36.29 -11.70
C ASP A 458 17.95 35.47 -10.82
N LYS A 459 17.80 34.18 -11.12
CA LYS A 459 16.79 33.32 -10.48
C LYS A 459 17.16 31.84 -10.56
N LEU A 460 16.85 31.09 -9.51
CA LEU A 460 16.84 29.64 -9.51
C LEU A 460 15.41 29.13 -9.33
N THR A 461 14.93 28.33 -10.27
CA THR A 461 13.62 27.68 -10.20
C THR A 461 13.81 26.19 -9.96
N ILE A 462 13.23 25.66 -8.89
CA ILE A 462 13.26 24.24 -8.55
C ILE A 462 11.86 23.70 -8.79
N ALA A 463 11.70 23.01 -9.91
CA ALA A 463 10.47 22.32 -10.27
C ALA A 463 10.64 20.80 -10.04
N PRO A 464 9.56 20.07 -9.75
CA PRO A 464 9.59 18.62 -9.62
C PRO A 464 10.32 17.87 -10.74
N THR A 465 10.20 18.33 -11.99
CA THR A 465 10.76 17.66 -13.18
C THR A 465 12.14 18.17 -13.61
N THR A 466 12.58 19.35 -13.15
CA THR A 466 13.85 19.96 -13.55
C THR A 466 14.24 21.13 -12.64
N THR A 467 15.53 21.45 -12.60
CA THR A 467 16.05 22.65 -11.94
C THR A 467 16.51 23.64 -13.01
N ILE A 468 16.10 24.90 -12.93
CA ILE A 468 16.39 25.93 -13.96
C ILE A 468 17.17 27.08 -13.33
N LEU A 469 18.30 27.42 -13.93
CA LEU A 469 19.06 28.61 -13.57
C LEU A 469 18.88 29.68 -14.66
N HIS A 470 18.36 30.83 -14.24
CA HIS A 470 18.23 32.01 -15.08
C HIS A 470 19.50 32.86 -14.93
N CYS A 471 20.20 33.05 -16.04
CA CYS A 471 21.43 33.82 -16.11
C CYS A 471 21.29 34.94 -17.12
N ALA A 472 22.15 35.94 -16.99
CA ALA A 472 22.35 36.93 -18.04
C ALA A 472 23.83 37.29 -18.15
N PHE A 473 24.30 37.51 -19.38
CA PHE A 473 25.61 38.09 -19.64
C PHE A 473 25.48 39.40 -20.40
N ASN A 474 26.43 40.29 -20.17
CA ASN A 474 26.47 41.58 -20.84
C ASN A 474 27.07 41.43 -22.25
N TYR A 475 26.47 42.08 -23.26
CA TYR A 475 26.96 42.05 -24.65
C TYR A 475 27.54 43.40 -25.12
N GLU A 476 27.74 44.35 -24.22
CA GLU A 476 28.09 45.75 -24.53
C GLU A 476 29.54 45.95 -24.99
N MET A 477 30.37 44.89 -24.97
CA MET A 477 31.75 44.92 -25.44
C MET A 477 31.83 44.46 -26.91
N PRO A 478 31.96 45.38 -27.88
CA PRO A 478 31.97 45.00 -29.31
C PRO A 478 33.20 44.16 -29.69
N GLU A 479 34.36 44.42 -29.07
CA GLU A 479 35.62 43.72 -29.39
C GLU A 479 35.62 42.24 -29.00
N LYS A 480 34.81 41.85 -28.00
CA LYS A 480 34.75 40.49 -27.46
C LYS A 480 33.39 40.23 -26.83
N ARG A 481 32.66 39.23 -27.32
CA ARG A 481 31.33 38.86 -26.84
C ARG A 481 31.18 37.36 -26.61
N ILE A 482 30.32 36.99 -25.65
CA ILE A 482 29.90 35.60 -25.45
C ILE A 482 28.87 35.26 -26.52
N GLN A 483 29.14 34.21 -27.30
CA GLN A 483 28.16 33.59 -28.19
C GLN A 483 27.30 32.58 -27.42
N ASN A 484 27.96 31.75 -26.61
CA ASN A 484 27.30 30.71 -25.84
C ASN A 484 28.09 30.40 -24.56
N LEU A 485 27.39 30.06 -23.49
CA LEU A 485 27.97 29.77 -22.18
C LEU A 485 27.43 28.42 -21.69
N ASN A 486 28.34 27.46 -21.53
CA ASN A 486 28.02 26.09 -21.17
C ASN A 486 28.34 25.83 -19.69
N PHE A 487 27.52 24.99 -19.07
CA PHE A 487 27.58 24.64 -17.66
C PHE A 487 27.80 23.14 -17.55
N ASP A 488 28.64 22.72 -16.61
CA ASP A 488 28.88 21.30 -16.38
C ASP A 488 27.83 20.76 -15.42
N ASN A 489 27.74 21.38 -14.24
CA ASN A 489 26.82 20.97 -13.20
C ASN A 489 26.42 22.11 -12.26
N LEU A 490 25.32 21.88 -11.55
CA LEU A 490 24.88 22.68 -10.42
C LEU A 490 25.02 21.85 -9.15
N LYS A 491 25.92 22.23 -8.25
CA LYS A 491 26.04 21.60 -6.94
C LYS A 491 25.14 22.33 -5.94
N VAL A 492 24.06 21.69 -5.54
CA VAL A 492 23.08 22.20 -4.57
C VAL A 492 23.28 21.48 -3.25
N ASP A 493 23.73 22.21 -2.22
CA ASP A 493 24.27 21.66 -0.98
C ASP A 493 25.33 20.56 -1.26
N ASP A 494 24.99 19.29 -1.00
CA ASP A 494 25.85 18.13 -1.24
C ASP A 494 25.48 17.33 -2.52
N LYS A 495 24.47 17.76 -3.27
CA LYS A 495 23.98 17.07 -4.48
C LYS A 495 24.51 17.73 -5.74
N ILE A 496 24.91 16.93 -6.72
CA ILE A 496 25.38 17.40 -8.03
C ILE A 496 24.26 17.13 -9.03
N LEU A 497 23.77 18.17 -9.71
CA LEU A 497 22.77 18.11 -10.76
C LEU A 497 23.48 18.36 -12.09
N LYS A 498 23.41 17.43 -13.03
CA LYS A 498 24.09 17.61 -14.33
C LYS A 498 23.34 18.62 -15.19
N ALA A 499 24.07 19.40 -15.97
CA ALA A 499 23.47 20.27 -16.96
C ALA A 499 22.88 19.45 -18.12
N ASP A 500 21.78 19.93 -18.67
CA ASP A 500 21.20 19.39 -19.89
C ASP A 500 21.91 19.98 -21.11
N LEU A 501 22.62 19.12 -21.84
CA LEU A 501 23.38 19.44 -23.06
C LEU A 501 22.53 20.17 -24.12
N TYR A 502 21.23 19.88 -24.19
CA TYR A 502 20.32 20.47 -25.18
C TYR A 502 19.37 21.49 -24.56
N GLY A 503 19.61 21.87 -23.30
CA GLY A 503 18.66 22.62 -22.49
C GLY A 503 18.73 24.13 -22.64
N ASN A 504 19.81 24.71 -23.17
CA ASN A 504 19.99 26.16 -23.13
C ASN A 504 18.98 26.89 -24.03
N SER A 505 18.26 27.86 -23.46
CA SER A 505 17.25 28.65 -24.18
C SER A 505 17.44 30.15 -23.93
N PHE A 506 17.55 30.93 -25.00
CA PHE A 506 17.62 32.39 -24.94
C PHE A 506 16.21 32.97 -24.76
N ILE A 507 16.01 33.80 -23.74
CA ILE A 507 14.69 34.31 -23.37
C ILE A 507 14.43 35.66 -24.05
N THR A 508 15.30 36.64 -23.81
CA THR A 508 15.07 38.04 -24.19
C THR A 508 16.36 38.86 -24.14
N GLU A 509 16.51 39.79 -25.08
CA GLU A 509 17.47 40.89 -24.99
C GLU A 509 16.82 42.05 -24.21
N ASN A 510 17.43 42.47 -23.10
CA ASN A 510 16.96 43.62 -22.33
C ASN A 510 18.08 44.62 -22.13
N GLY A 511 18.06 45.67 -22.96
CA GLY A 511 19.15 46.65 -23.01
C GLY A 511 20.43 45.99 -23.50
N ASN A 512 21.45 45.93 -22.63
CA ASN A 512 22.79 45.40 -22.93
C ASN A 512 23.03 43.99 -22.36
N TRP A 513 21.98 43.32 -21.92
CA TRP A 513 22.05 42.00 -21.31
C TRP A 513 21.25 40.99 -22.13
N ILE A 514 21.88 39.84 -22.37
CA ILE A 514 21.23 38.68 -22.97
C ILE A 514 20.88 37.72 -21.84
N SER A 515 19.58 37.54 -21.60
CA SER A 515 19.07 36.60 -20.61
C SER A 515 18.79 35.23 -21.23
N PHE A 516 19.20 34.18 -20.54
CA PHE A 516 19.00 32.80 -20.96
C PHE A 516 18.73 31.89 -19.76
N GLN A 517 18.15 30.73 -20.04
CA GLN A 517 17.91 29.67 -19.07
C GLN A 517 18.79 28.49 -19.41
N THR A 518 19.41 27.93 -18.38
CA THR A 518 20.03 26.61 -18.43
C THR A 518 19.31 25.69 -17.46
N TYR A 519 19.29 24.40 -17.78
CA TYR A 519 18.48 23.41 -17.08
C TYR A 519 19.38 22.31 -16.58
N PHE A 520 19.02 21.77 -15.43
CA PHE A 520 19.71 20.70 -14.76
C PHE A 520 18.73 19.60 -14.36
N ASP A 521 19.30 18.47 -13.94
CA ASP A 521 18.56 17.39 -13.31
C ASP A 521 17.63 17.89 -12.19
N PRO A 522 16.48 17.23 -11.99
CA PRO A 522 15.55 17.58 -10.91
C PRO A 522 16.21 17.45 -9.53
N LEU A 523 15.99 18.45 -8.67
CA LEU A 523 16.39 18.38 -7.27
C LEU A 523 15.26 17.79 -6.43
N PHE A 524 15.54 16.66 -5.78
CA PHE A 524 14.63 16.04 -4.83
C PHE A 524 14.98 16.36 -3.38
N GLY A 525 13.98 16.52 -2.51
CA GLY A 525 14.17 16.59 -1.05
C GLY A 525 13.94 17.96 -0.41
N GLU A 526 14.76 18.30 0.58
CA GLU A 526 14.58 19.51 1.39
C GLU A 526 14.97 20.79 0.62
N LYS A 527 14.55 21.94 1.18
CA LYS A 527 14.89 23.26 0.63
C LYS A 527 16.41 23.49 0.71
N PRO A 528 17.04 23.82 -0.42
CA PRO A 528 18.48 24.02 -0.44
C PRO A 528 18.92 25.30 0.27
N LYS A 529 20.18 25.32 0.72
CA LYS A 529 20.79 26.48 1.41
C LYS A 529 21.91 27.12 0.59
N GLU A 530 22.66 26.31 -0.14
CA GLU A 530 23.80 26.75 -0.94
C GLU A 530 23.70 26.17 -2.35
N VAL A 531 24.10 26.96 -3.34
CA VAL A 531 24.17 26.57 -4.74
C VAL A 531 25.51 27.00 -5.30
N ASN A 532 26.20 26.07 -5.94
CA ASN A 532 27.48 26.24 -6.57
C ASN A 532 27.33 25.95 -8.07
N VAL A 533 27.61 26.96 -8.89
CA VAL A 533 27.51 26.88 -10.35
C VAL A 533 28.88 26.55 -10.90
N GLN A 534 29.01 25.41 -11.60
CA GLN A 534 30.22 24.99 -12.29
C GLN A 534 30.07 25.29 -13.79
N PHE A 535 30.96 26.14 -14.32
CA PHE A 535 31.05 26.37 -15.75
C PHE A 535 31.81 25.23 -16.43
N GLU A 536 31.49 25.00 -17.70
CA GLU A 536 32.17 24.01 -18.55
C GLU A 536 33.04 24.67 -19.61
N SER A 537 32.42 25.53 -20.42
CA SER A 537 33.10 26.21 -21.51
C SER A 537 32.37 27.48 -21.92
N VAL A 538 33.07 28.37 -22.62
CA VAL A 538 32.51 29.59 -23.20
C VAL A 538 32.94 29.71 -24.65
N ASP A 539 31.96 29.95 -25.52
CA ASP A 539 32.17 30.27 -26.92
C ASP A 539 32.23 31.78 -27.06
N LEU A 540 33.37 32.28 -27.50
CA LEU A 540 33.65 33.71 -27.62
C LEU A 540 33.75 34.11 -29.08
N ILE A 541 33.20 35.26 -29.43
CA ILE A 541 33.43 35.94 -30.70
C ILE A 541 34.29 37.17 -30.44
N TYR A 542 35.32 37.36 -31.26
CA TYR A 542 36.18 38.51 -31.28
C TYR A 542 35.98 39.28 -32.59
N GLU A 543 35.71 40.58 -32.51
CA GLU A 543 35.72 41.45 -33.69
C GLU A 543 37.18 41.78 -34.03
N ASP A 544 37.70 41.18 -35.11
CA ASP A 544 39.07 41.39 -35.58
C ASP A 544 39.06 41.49 -37.11
N LYS A 545 39.44 42.66 -37.62
CA LYS A 545 39.35 42.99 -39.05
C LYS A 545 40.69 42.81 -39.73
N LYS A 546 40.73 41.93 -40.73
CA LYS A 546 41.89 41.72 -41.59
C LYS A 546 41.50 41.77 -43.06
N PHE A 547 42.20 42.62 -43.79
CA PHE A 547 42.05 42.76 -45.24
C PHE A 547 43.21 42.05 -45.94
N ILE A 548 42.88 41.23 -46.94
CA ILE A 548 43.82 40.51 -47.77
C ILE A 548 43.48 40.80 -49.24
N GLU A 549 44.42 41.38 -49.98
CA GLU A 549 44.24 41.62 -51.41
C GLU A 549 44.33 40.29 -52.17
N LEU A 550 43.41 40.07 -53.11
CA LEU A 550 43.36 38.89 -53.97
C LEU A 550 43.97 39.27 -55.33
N ASP A 551 45.25 38.98 -55.51
CA ASP A 551 45.95 39.28 -56.75
C ASP A 551 45.78 38.14 -57.75
N ALA A 552 44.88 38.31 -58.72
CA ALA A 552 44.65 37.35 -59.81
C ALA A 552 45.88 37.21 -60.76
N ALA A 553 46.87 38.11 -60.69
CA ALA A 553 48.10 38.00 -61.46
C ALA A 553 49.16 37.09 -60.80
N GLN A 554 49.01 36.78 -59.52
CA GLN A 554 49.90 35.89 -58.78
C GLN A 554 49.37 34.45 -58.78
N ALA A 555 50.28 33.48 -58.83
CA ALA A 555 49.91 32.07 -58.74
C ALA A 555 49.47 31.73 -57.30
N TYR A 556 48.38 30.97 -57.18
CA TYR A 556 47.94 30.37 -55.92
C TYR A 556 48.62 29.00 -55.72
N PRO A 557 48.84 28.55 -54.46
CA PRO A 557 48.37 29.13 -53.20
C PRO A 557 49.11 30.40 -52.76
N GLN A 558 48.39 31.33 -52.13
CA GLN A 558 48.95 32.53 -51.48
C GLN A 558 48.71 32.43 -49.97
N THR A 559 49.69 32.81 -49.14
CA THR A 559 49.59 32.65 -47.68
C THR A 559 49.65 33.98 -46.94
N PHE A 560 49.00 34.03 -45.77
CA PHE A 560 49.04 35.19 -44.88
C PHE A 560 48.94 34.78 -43.41
N GLU A 561 49.52 35.60 -42.53
CA GLU A 561 49.44 35.40 -41.08
C GLU A 561 48.16 36.01 -40.52
N TYR A 562 47.42 35.23 -39.74
CA TYR A 562 46.24 35.69 -39.01
C TYR A 562 46.03 34.90 -37.71
N ALA A 563 45.80 35.63 -36.62
CA ALA A 563 45.43 35.10 -35.31
C ALA A 563 46.26 33.86 -34.84
N GLY A 564 47.58 33.91 -35.05
CA GLY A 564 48.54 32.90 -34.56
C GLY A 564 48.78 31.71 -35.49
N SER A 565 48.23 31.71 -36.71
CA SER A 565 48.43 30.66 -37.72
C SER A 565 48.60 31.22 -39.13
N THR A 566 49.23 30.43 -39.99
CA THR A 566 49.35 30.74 -41.42
C THR A 566 48.14 30.20 -42.18
N ILE A 567 47.36 31.08 -42.79
CA ILE A 567 46.21 30.73 -43.66
C ILE A 567 46.68 30.70 -45.12
N SER A 568 46.17 29.74 -45.89
CA SER A 568 46.39 29.62 -47.33
C SER A 568 45.10 29.95 -48.09
N ILE A 569 45.18 30.85 -49.06
CA ILE A 569 44.20 30.96 -50.14
C ILE A 569 44.67 29.99 -51.20
N ASP A 570 44.05 28.82 -51.27
CA ASP A 570 44.48 27.74 -52.13
C ASP A 570 44.15 28.01 -53.59
N LYS A 571 43.02 28.70 -53.82
CA LYS A 571 42.45 28.83 -55.15
C LYS A 571 41.48 30.01 -55.24
N VAL A 572 41.61 30.78 -56.31
CA VAL A 572 40.60 31.75 -56.77
C VAL A 572 40.37 31.51 -58.26
N GLU A 573 39.23 30.92 -58.62
CA GLU A 573 38.85 30.66 -60.02
C GLU A 573 37.67 31.52 -60.44
N VAL A 574 37.93 32.51 -61.30
CA VAL A 574 36.91 33.39 -61.86
C VAL A 574 36.08 32.64 -62.90
N GLY A 575 34.85 32.32 -62.54
CA GLY A 575 33.91 31.49 -63.30
C GLY A 575 32.45 31.91 -63.12
N GLN A 576 31.53 31.01 -63.50
CA GLN A 576 30.10 31.07 -63.19
C GLN A 576 29.69 29.69 -62.62
N PRO A 577 29.71 29.50 -61.29
CA PRO A 577 30.07 30.47 -60.25
C PRO A 577 31.59 30.71 -60.14
N THR A 578 31.98 31.76 -59.42
CA THR A 578 33.38 32.01 -59.04
C THR A 578 33.72 31.30 -57.74
N THR A 579 34.79 30.52 -57.73
CA THR A 579 35.17 29.69 -56.58
C THR A 579 36.36 30.30 -55.83
N VAL A 580 36.23 30.43 -54.51
CA VAL A 580 37.34 30.80 -53.62
C VAL A 580 37.50 29.70 -52.57
N VAL A 581 38.71 29.15 -52.46
CA VAL A 581 39.05 28.08 -51.49
C VAL A 581 40.15 28.57 -50.58
N ILE A 582 39.91 28.43 -49.27
CA ILE A 582 40.83 28.84 -48.21
C ILE A 582 41.04 27.64 -47.30
N SER A 583 42.27 27.41 -46.88
CA SER A 583 42.60 26.39 -45.90
C SER A 583 43.47 26.91 -44.77
N ASN A 584 43.29 26.27 -43.62
CA ASN A 584 44.22 26.36 -42.50
C ASN A 584 44.22 25.01 -41.76
N HIS A 585 45.25 24.20 -42.04
CA HIS A 585 45.46 22.90 -41.42
C HIS A 585 46.26 22.98 -40.10
N GLU A 586 46.74 24.16 -39.71
CA GLU A 586 47.48 24.36 -38.46
C GLU A 586 46.53 24.60 -37.28
N ILE A 587 46.46 23.63 -36.36
CA ILE A 587 45.52 23.69 -35.22
C ILE A 587 46.23 24.13 -33.93
N LYS A 588 47.47 23.71 -33.71
CA LYS A 588 48.13 23.76 -32.40
C LYS A 588 48.34 25.18 -31.83
N ASN A 589 48.52 26.20 -32.68
CA ASN A 589 48.82 27.58 -32.25
C ASN A 589 47.77 28.60 -32.71
N ARG A 590 46.73 28.14 -33.40
CA ARG A 590 45.65 28.95 -33.96
C ARG A 590 44.74 29.44 -32.83
N ALA A 591 44.43 30.73 -32.78
CA ALA A 591 43.61 31.31 -31.71
C ALA A 591 42.09 31.08 -31.88
N TYR A 592 41.66 30.57 -33.04
CA TYR A 592 40.25 30.51 -33.44
C TYR A 592 39.83 29.11 -33.90
N ASP A 593 38.57 28.76 -33.69
CA ASP A 593 37.94 27.54 -34.20
C ASP A 593 37.41 27.77 -35.62
N ARG A 594 36.79 28.93 -35.83
CA ARG A 594 36.35 29.45 -37.14
C ARG A 594 36.53 30.96 -37.18
N PHE A 595 36.55 31.50 -38.39
CA PHE A 595 36.48 32.93 -38.64
C PHE A 595 35.46 33.19 -39.72
N GLU A 596 34.82 34.34 -39.63
CA GLU A 596 33.85 34.80 -40.60
C GLU A 596 34.52 35.82 -41.51
N PHE A 597 34.26 35.67 -42.80
CA PHE A 597 34.85 36.52 -43.83
C PHE A 597 33.89 36.72 -44.98
N HIS A 598 34.12 37.78 -45.75
CA HIS A 598 33.42 38.02 -47.00
C HIS A 598 34.41 38.42 -48.09
N VAL A 599 33.97 38.26 -49.34
CA VAL A 599 34.75 38.63 -50.53
C VAL A 599 34.18 39.91 -51.11
N VAL A 600 35.03 40.91 -51.25
CA VAL A 600 34.67 42.17 -51.93
C VAL A 600 35.17 42.12 -53.37
N THR A 601 34.29 42.52 -54.27
CA THR A 601 34.52 42.50 -55.72
C THR A 601 35.13 43.81 -56.23
N GLU A 602 35.73 43.80 -57.43
CA GLU A 602 36.32 45.02 -58.02
C GLU A 602 35.34 46.19 -58.16
N ASN A 603 34.05 45.89 -58.38
CA ASN A 603 32.99 46.87 -58.60
C ASN A 603 32.15 47.16 -57.34
N GLU A 604 32.51 46.58 -56.18
CA GLU A 604 31.69 46.61 -54.96
C GLU A 604 30.23 46.15 -55.20
N ASN A 605 30.03 45.29 -56.20
CA ASN A 605 28.72 44.73 -56.52
C ASN A 605 28.28 43.78 -55.40
N GLU A 606 26.98 43.79 -55.10
CA GLU A 606 26.38 42.74 -54.27
C GLU A 606 26.58 41.37 -54.95
N VAL A 607 27.01 40.39 -54.16
CA VAL A 607 27.27 39.01 -54.57
C VAL A 607 26.35 38.06 -53.82
N ASN A 608 25.81 37.09 -54.54
CA ASN A 608 25.10 35.95 -53.96
C ASN A 608 26.09 34.83 -53.68
N LEU A 609 26.02 34.27 -52.48
CA LEU A 609 26.64 33.00 -52.13
C LEU A 609 25.72 31.87 -52.63
N VAL A 610 26.16 31.10 -53.62
CA VAL A 610 25.35 30.05 -54.28
C VAL A 610 25.73 28.66 -53.77
N GLY A 611 26.95 28.50 -53.27
CA GLY A 611 27.43 27.28 -52.64
C GLY A 611 28.47 27.59 -51.57
N MET A 612 28.42 26.82 -50.48
CA MET A 612 29.47 26.81 -49.45
C MET A 612 29.72 25.36 -49.07
N ASP A 613 31.00 24.97 -49.08
CA ASP A 613 31.45 23.66 -48.64
C ASP A 613 32.59 23.86 -47.62
N SER A 614 32.68 22.96 -46.64
CA SER A 614 33.67 23.08 -45.59
C SER A 614 34.14 21.73 -45.08
N GLU A 615 35.45 21.64 -44.88
CA GLU A 615 36.07 20.53 -44.18
C GLU A 615 36.56 20.99 -42.82
N GLY A 616 36.62 20.06 -41.87
CA GLY A 616 37.15 20.33 -40.55
C GLY A 616 37.45 19.06 -39.79
N VAL A 617 38.04 19.25 -38.62
CA VAL A 617 38.38 18.16 -37.70
C VAL A 617 37.86 18.45 -36.31
N LEU A 618 37.55 17.39 -35.58
CA LEU A 618 37.19 17.49 -34.16
C LEU A 618 38.43 17.29 -33.30
N VAL A 619 38.55 18.06 -32.24
CA VAL A 619 39.67 17.99 -31.31
C VAL A 619 39.12 17.98 -29.88
N ASP A 620 39.53 17.03 -29.06
CA ASP A 620 39.15 16.99 -27.65
C ASP A 620 39.93 18.00 -26.81
N LYS A 621 39.56 18.14 -25.53
CA LYS A 621 40.27 19.02 -24.59
C LYS A 621 41.75 18.67 -24.40
N ASN A 622 42.17 17.44 -24.73
CA ASN A 622 43.54 16.95 -24.60
C ASN A 622 44.38 17.17 -25.88
N GLY A 623 43.77 17.70 -26.95
CA GLY A 623 44.43 17.94 -28.23
C GLY A 623 44.48 16.72 -29.16
N ILE A 624 43.69 15.67 -28.89
CA ILE A 624 43.54 14.51 -29.76
C ILE A 624 42.63 14.89 -30.92
N VAL A 625 43.14 14.71 -32.15
CA VAL A 625 42.39 15.00 -33.38
C VAL A 625 41.63 13.76 -33.83
N TYR A 626 40.35 13.93 -34.11
CA TYR A 626 39.44 12.91 -34.60
C TYR A 626 39.01 13.21 -36.04
N ASP A 627 39.00 12.16 -36.84
CA ASP A 627 38.57 12.19 -38.24
C ASP A 627 37.10 11.76 -38.32
N MET A 628 36.22 12.71 -38.62
CA MET A 628 34.77 12.48 -38.74
C MET A 628 34.42 11.54 -39.89
N ASN A 629 35.34 11.30 -40.83
CA ASN A 629 35.13 10.40 -41.96
C ASN A 629 35.50 8.93 -41.65
N LYS A 630 36.06 8.63 -40.47
CA LYS A 630 36.38 7.25 -40.06
C LYS A 630 35.17 6.58 -39.41
N ASN A 631 34.77 5.43 -39.93
CA ASN A 631 33.67 4.64 -39.39
C ASN A 631 34.21 3.47 -38.52
N PRO A 632 33.76 3.29 -37.26
CA PRO A 632 32.79 4.11 -36.50
C PRO A 632 33.41 5.36 -35.84
N PHE A 633 32.64 6.46 -35.82
CA PHE A 633 32.96 7.72 -35.16
C PHE A 633 31.94 8.00 -34.06
N VAL A 634 32.33 7.90 -32.78
CA VAL A 634 31.40 8.07 -31.65
C VAL A 634 31.58 9.45 -31.04
N TYR A 635 30.68 10.39 -31.37
CA TYR A 635 30.79 11.80 -30.93
C TYR A 635 30.61 11.95 -29.41
N GLU A 636 29.71 11.18 -28.81
CA GLU A 636 29.32 11.27 -27.39
C GLU A 636 30.43 10.83 -26.42
N GLU A 637 31.48 10.17 -26.92
CA GLU A 637 32.63 9.75 -26.11
C GLU A 637 33.76 10.79 -26.11
N ILE A 638 33.66 11.84 -26.92
CA ILE A 638 34.69 12.87 -27.02
C ILE A 638 34.46 13.89 -25.90
N GLU A 639 35.49 14.10 -25.09
CA GLU A 639 35.43 15.03 -23.97
C GLU A 639 35.59 16.48 -24.46
N GLN A 640 34.50 17.24 -24.41
CA GLN A 640 34.42 18.65 -24.79
C GLN A 640 35.00 18.94 -26.20
N PRO A 641 34.40 18.35 -27.25
CA PRO A 641 34.91 18.44 -28.61
C PRO A 641 34.85 19.87 -29.15
N ARG A 642 35.92 20.30 -29.82
CA ARG A 642 35.98 21.55 -30.60
C ARG A 642 36.10 21.22 -32.08
N TYR A 643 35.30 21.88 -32.90
CA TYR A 643 35.35 21.73 -34.35
C TYR A 643 36.18 22.84 -34.99
N PHE A 644 37.27 22.45 -35.64
CA PHE A 644 38.15 23.37 -36.35
C PHE A 644 37.89 23.28 -37.85
N PHE A 645 37.48 24.40 -38.46
CA PHE A 645 37.40 24.50 -39.92
C PHE A 645 38.80 24.49 -40.52
N THR A 646 39.08 23.50 -41.35
CA THR A 646 40.38 23.33 -42.03
C THR A 646 40.34 23.77 -43.48
N VAL A 647 39.20 23.62 -44.16
CA VAL A 647 39.00 24.09 -45.55
C VAL A 647 37.62 24.73 -45.64
N GLN A 648 37.55 25.86 -46.33
CA GLN A 648 36.30 26.54 -46.65
C GLN A 648 36.32 26.92 -48.12
N SER A 649 35.33 26.43 -48.86
CA SER A 649 35.11 26.71 -50.27
C SER A 649 33.80 27.48 -50.43
N MET A 650 33.83 28.55 -51.22
CA MET A 650 32.65 29.34 -51.54
C MET A 650 32.50 29.53 -53.04
N GLU A 651 31.26 29.53 -53.47
CA GLU A 651 30.83 29.78 -54.84
C GLU A 651 30.01 31.06 -54.90
N LEU A 652 30.51 32.04 -55.65
CA LEU A 652 29.98 33.40 -55.72
C LEU A 652 29.41 33.69 -57.11
N GLU A 653 28.20 34.25 -57.15
CA GLU A 653 27.56 34.75 -58.36
C GLU A 653 27.07 36.19 -58.18
N ASN A 654 26.85 36.90 -59.27
CA ASN A 654 26.33 38.26 -59.23
C ASN A 654 24.80 38.22 -59.13
N ILE A 655 24.21 39.03 -58.24
CA ILE A 655 22.77 39.03 -57.97
C ILE A 655 21.94 39.47 -59.19
N ASN A 656 22.49 40.38 -60.00
CA ASN A 656 21.71 41.17 -60.96
C ASN A 656 22.15 41.02 -62.41
N THR A 657 23.24 40.29 -62.69
CA THR A 657 23.81 40.16 -64.04
C THR A 657 24.42 38.78 -64.26
N GLU A 658 24.51 38.33 -65.50
CA GLU A 658 25.35 37.18 -65.89
C GLU A 658 26.86 37.55 -65.88
N GLU A 659 27.26 38.68 -65.30
CA GLU A 659 28.68 39.05 -65.24
C GLU A 659 29.43 38.20 -64.23
N LYS A 660 30.67 37.85 -64.58
CA LYS A 660 31.55 37.09 -63.70
C LYS A 660 31.88 37.91 -62.46
N VAL A 661 31.88 37.26 -61.31
CA VAL A 661 32.37 37.85 -60.06
C VAL A 661 33.89 37.88 -60.11
N ILE A 662 34.49 39.05 -59.93
CA ILE A 662 35.95 39.20 -59.85
C ILE A 662 36.29 39.57 -58.39
N PRO A 663 36.78 38.61 -57.58
CA PRO A 663 37.24 38.85 -56.22
C PRO A 663 38.42 39.81 -56.22
N LYS A 664 38.34 40.86 -55.40
CA LYS A 664 39.42 41.86 -55.24
C LYS A 664 40.10 41.75 -53.89
N ARG A 665 39.32 41.59 -52.82
CA ARG A 665 39.85 41.43 -51.47
C ARG A 665 39.01 40.47 -50.66
N LEU A 666 39.67 39.78 -49.74
CA LEU A 666 39.05 39.01 -48.68
C LEU A 666 39.09 39.81 -47.39
N GLU A 667 37.95 39.92 -46.74
CA GLU A 667 37.79 40.62 -45.47
C GLU A 667 37.37 39.65 -44.39
N ILE A 668 38.28 39.36 -43.47
CA ILE A 668 37.93 38.72 -42.19
C ILE A 668 37.42 39.82 -41.27
N TYR A 669 36.30 39.60 -40.59
CA TYR A 669 35.70 40.60 -39.69
C TYR A 669 35.49 40.13 -38.26
N GLU A 670 35.38 38.81 -38.04
CA GLU A 670 35.34 38.24 -36.70
C GLU A 670 35.88 36.80 -36.69
N TYR A 671 36.27 36.33 -35.51
CA TYR A 671 36.58 34.94 -35.29
C TYR A 671 35.95 34.44 -33.99
N SER A 672 35.63 33.13 -33.95
CA SER A 672 35.13 32.49 -32.74
C SER A 672 36.10 31.45 -32.19
N THR A 673 36.08 31.28 -30.87
CA THR A 673 36.94 30.32 -30.16
C THR A 673 36.24 29.85 -28.89
N THR A 674 36.34 28.56 -28.61
CA THR A 674 35.87 27.94 -27.38
C THR A 674 37.00 27.91 -26.36
N LYS A 675 36.69 28.34 -25.13
CA LYS A 675 37.58 28.21 -23.97
C LYS A 675 36.94 27.33 -22.92
N TYR A 676 37.71 26.39 -22.37
CA TYR A 676 37.30 25.58 -21.22
C TYR A 676 37.39 26.40 -19.94
N LEU A 677 36.42 26.20 -19.05
CA LEU A 677 36.30 26.91 -17.78
C LEU A 677 36.31 25.90 -16.63
N ASP A 678 37.04 26.22 -15.57
CA ASP A 678 37.04 25.45 -14.32
C ASP A 678 36.42 26.25 -13.14
N ASP A 679 35.91 27.44 -13.43
CA ASP A 679 35.42 28.39 -12.41
C ASP A 679 34.16 27.88 -11.69
N VAL A 680 34.13 28.10 -10.37
CA VAL A 680 32.99 27.79 -9.50
C VAL A 680 32.50 29.06 -8.83
N VAL A 681 31.24 29.40 -9.04
CA VAL A 681 30.59 30.52 -8.35
C VAL A 681 29.68 29.99 -7.26
N LYS A 682 29.86 30.51 -6.04
CA LYS A 682 29.07 30.14 -4.86
C LYS A 682 27.99 31.16 -4.60
N THR A 683 26.77 30.67 -4.36
CA THR A 683 25.59 31.48 -4.10
C THR A 683 24.85 30.92 -2.89
N SER A 684 24.51 31.79 -1.93
CA SER A 684 23.64 31.41 -0.81
C SER A 684 22.17 31.62 -1.18
N LEU A 685 21.30 30.73 -0.74
CA LEU A 685 19.85 30.85 -0.91
C LEU A 685 19.21 31.31 0.40
N GLU A 686 18.40 32.36 0.35
CA GLU A 686 17.59 32.85 1.49
C GLU A 686 16.19 32.22 1.56
#